data_AF-A0A7X0RE42-F1
#
_entry.id   AF-A0A7X0RE42-F1
#
_cell.length_a   1.000
_cell.length_b   1.000
_cell.length_c   1.000
_cell.angle_alpha   90.00
_cell.angle_beta   90.00
_cell.angle_gamma   90.00
#
_symmetry.space_group_name_H-M   'P 1'
#
loop_
_entity.id
_entity.type
_entity.pdbx_description
1 polymer ?
#
loop_
_entity_poly.entity_id
_entity_poly.type
_entity_poly.pdbx_seq_one_letter_code
_entity_poly.pdbx_strand_id
1 'polypeptide(L)'
;MQTPIARPPARRRRRRILGAAAATLGLVAAFQATDVASALGSDPATDAGPVGTDPAAGSLIQTLLTAADGIVTDTSRITAGDGKDYWIENHVDTTKLPGSVLDGLDIPSLPGGLGGADAGGTVPDDGIRREYLVVWAGDNNVLDKSGAELTALPKSVGTDLIGQKDLVGPDFFAVVDATKGSPSYGTVVNTATVGPLVENEPHHMQYIWHKGNNIYAGGLFTDVTYVVDTSKLPTLQLKAVNLPTDTLCGSVPDAYWVTKDGDAYGTYMGGPDLPGPCTYTDGSVRVGNGFGGSPGELVRLGKDGRTISEAPAATEAPETEQRCDNIPALPAPTCANPHGVQAREDLGIVVTSDYNEPRNIILNPVAAPSSYLRRPTVRTWDVSDKDHPKLKAVSFLPDGPRVGKVPHQEEPRAAMETTVTNLPEHKGAFAETMQGGAIYYAPDITVDEPQWREVFDLTTSNKLTDPNSSYYGGGSNGGWLQTSLDDKYLYHAVVGRPASGDDAGSPPYILKLDIQQLLASGADPQCSIDTLDEVTAGGAESDCPAVVDTLPAKGGPHWGALDNFALGDDGYYHETTDVKRLAYSNYFVARTGLNGDHRVCMVDIAGDGSLALDPQFRDERTGESCIDFDRATWPHGDWGPAKPHSMLFVTADDDVK
;
A
#
# COMPACT_ATOMS: atom_id res chain seq x y z
N MET A 1 -26.33 54.73 -31.37
CA MET A 1 -27.33 54.49 -30.31
C MET A 1 -26.56 53.84 -29.15
N GLN A 2 -25.91 54.52 -28.19
CA GLN A 2 -26.34 55.59 -27.25
C GLN A 2 -27.74 55.29 -26.67
N THR A 3 -28.01 55.12 -25.37
CA THR A 3 -27.29 55.30 -24.07
C THR A 3 -28.24 54.72 -22.94
N PRO A 4 -28.11 54.95 -21.60
CA PRO A 4 -27.64 53.98 -20.57
C PRO A 4 -28.48 54.02 -19.24
N ILE A 5 -27.85 53.80 -18.06
CA ILE A 5 -28.18 54.27 -16.66
C ILE A 5 -28.92 53.21 -15.79
N ALA A 6 -28.65 52.92 -14.49
CA ALA A 6 -27.90 53.59 -13.41
C ALA A 6 -27.43 52.63 -12.29
N ARG A 7 -26.35 53.03 -11.59
CA ARG A 7 -26.02 52.87 -10.15
C ARG A 7 -26.04 54.30 -9.52
N PRO A 8 -25.83 54.56 -8.21
CA PRO A 8 -26.02 53.84 -6.92
C PRO A 8 -26.79 54.76 -5.90
N PRO A 9 -26.68 54.73 -4.53
CA PRO A 9 -25.45 54.94 -3.73
C PRO A 9 -25.30 54.15 -2.40
N ALA A 10 -24.08 54.22 -1.85
CA ALA A 10 -23.64 53.67 -0.58
C ALA A 10 -24.13 54.45 0.67
N ARG A 11 -24.18 53.77 1.84
CA ARG A 11 -24.12 54.42 3.16
C ARG A 11 -23.25 53.64 4.16
N ARG A 12 -22.30 54.38 4.76
CA ARG A 12 -21.46 54.06 5.92
C ARG A 12 -22.22 54.21 7.26
N ARG A 13 -21.71 53.52 8.29
CA ARG A 13 -21.71 53.76 9.78
C ARG A 13 -22.15 52.46 10.49
N ARG A 14 -21.62 52.02 11.65
CA ARG A 14 -20.75 52.60 12.70
C ARG A 14 -20.21 51.43 13.55
N ARG A 15 -19.04 51.64 14.16
CA ARG A 15 -18.45 50.85 15.27
C ARG A 15 -19.42 50.62 16.43
N ARG A 16 -19.34 49.44 17.09
CA ARG A 16 -19.42 49.31 18.55
C ARG A 16 -18.46 48.21 19.04
N ILE A 17 -17.67 48.63 20.02
CA ILE A 17 -16.80 47.86 20.91
C ILE A 17 -17.64 47.47 22.13
N LEU A 18 -17.47 46.25 22.63
CA LEU A 18 -17.72 45.73 23.99
C LEU A 18 -17.00 44.36 24.00
N GLY A 19 -16.07 44.01 24.86
CA GLY A 19 -15.90 44.37 26.27
C GLY A 19 -15.89 43.05 27.05
N ALA A 20 -14.74 42.71 27.62
CA ALA A 20 -14.41 41.44 28.29
C ALA A 20 -15.31 41.07 29.48
N ALA A 21 -15.36 39.78 29.81
CA ALA A 21 -15.44 39.31 31.20
C ALA A 21 -14.88 37.89 31.33
N ALA A 22 -13.75 37.79 32.02
CA ALA A 22 -13.23 36.57 32.60
C ALA A 22 -14.04 36.21 33.86
N ALA A 23 -14.24 34.91 34.11
CA ALA A 23 -14.69 34.41 35.41
C ALA A 23 -13.88 33.18 35.78
N THR A 24 -12.82 33.43 36.54
CA THR A 24 -12.14 32.49 37.43
C THR A 24 -13.08 32.08 38.56
N LEU A 25 -13.14 30.78 38.87
CA LEU A 25 -13.59 30.28 40.16
C LEU A 25 -12.71 29.09 40.55
N GLY A 26 -11.74 29.38 41.42
CA GLY A 26 -11.08 28.39 42.23
C GLY A 26 -11.89 28.13 43.49
N LEU A 27 -11.86 26.88 43.97
CA LEU A 27 -12.03 26.58 45.39
C LEU A 27 -11.01 25.53 45.81
N VAL A 28 -10.29 25.88 46.87
CA VAL A 28 -9.28 25.13 47.58
C VAL A 28 -9.89 24.64 48.90
N ALA A 29 -9.24 23.61 49.49
CA ALA A 29 -9.25 23.18 50.89
C ALA A 29 -10.26 22.05 51.23
N ALA A 30 -9.96 21.03 52.05
CA ALA A 30 -8.77 20.69 52.83
C ALA A 30 -9.02 19.39 53.65
N PHE A 31 -7.95 18.62 53.88
CA PHE A 31 -7.54 17.91 55.11
C PHE A 31 -8.36 16.76 55.77
N GLN A 32 -7.68 15.62 56.00
CA GLN A 32 -7.27 14.96 57.28
C GLN A 32 -7.16 13.42 57.06
N ALA A 33 -5.97 12.77 57.13
CA ALA A 33 -5.21 12.27 58.31
C ALA A 33 -5.98 11.16 59.09
N THR A 34 -5.47 10.03 59.60
CA THR A 34 -4.19 9.27 59.77
C THR A 34 -4.62 7.82 60.18
N ASP A 35 -3.83 6.74 60.11
CA ASP A 35 -2.92 6.24 61.17
C ASP A 35 -2.27 4.89 60.72
N VAL A 36 -0.94 4.72 60.77
CA VAL A 36 -0.08 4.09 61.82
C VAL A 36 -0.22 2.56 61.97
N ALA A 37 0.86 1.82 61.65
CA ALA A 37 1.57 0.93 62.59
C ALA A 37 2.82 0.28 61.96
N SER A 38 3.96 0.56 62.59
CA SER A 38 5.26 -0.12 62.46
C SER A 38 5.41 -1.18 63.56
N ALA A 39 6.06 -2.31 63.28
CA ALA A 39 6.81 -3.07 64.30
C ALA A 39 7.90 -3.96 63.69
N LEU A 40 9.08 -3.85 64.30
CA LEU A 40 10.36 -4.49 64.01
C LEU A 40 10.45 -5.92 64.57
N GLY A 41 11.38 -6.73 64.05
CA GLY A 41 11.92 -7.92 64.71
C GLY A 41 13.10 -8.53 63.94
N SER A 42 14.23 -8.76 64.62
CA SER A 42 15.58 -9.00 64.09
C SER A 42 16.18 -10.36 64.48
N ASP A 43 16.90 -11.01 63.53
CA ASP A 43 18.11 -11.88 63.64
C ASP A 43 18.11 -13.25 64.40
N PRO A 44 19.12 -14.16 64.23
CA PRO A 44 19.83 -14.65 63.02
C PRO A 44 20.21 -16.19 63.01
N ALA A 45 20.69 -16.69 61.84
CA ALA A 45 21.64 -17.81 61.54
C ALA A 45 21.41 -19.31 61.93
N THR A 46 21.47 -20.25 60.95
CA THR A 46 22.56 -21.26 60.69
C THR A 46 22.19 -22.36 59.64
N ASP A 47 23.16 -22.68 58.76
CA ASP A 47 23.56 -23.96 58.09
C ASP A 47 22.77 -24.69 56.96
N ALA A 48 23.41 -24.65 55.76
CA ALA A 48 23.83 -25.72 54.82
C ALA A 48 22.85 -26.70 54.09
N GLY A 49 22.74 -26.50 52.76
CA GLY A 49 22.46 -27.50 51.68
C GLY A 49 21.08 -27.38 51.00
N PRO A 50 20.87 -27.71 49.69
CA PRO A 50 21.75 -28.22 48.63
C PRO A 50 21.92 -27.23 47.43
N VAL A 51 22.69 -27.63 46.42
CA VAL A 51 22.95 -26.91 45.15
C VAL A 51 21.66 -26.30 44.58
N GLY A 52 21.59 -24.97 44.57
CA GLY A 52 20.46 -24.22 44.04
C GLY A 52 20.36 -24.40 42.53
N THR A 53 19.30 -25.06 42.07
CA THR A 53 18.70 -24.72 40.78
C THR A 53 18.37 -23.24 40.84
N ASP A 54 18.97 -22.45 39.95
CA ASP A 54 18.76 -21.01 39.88
C ASP A 54 17.25 -20.70 39.86
N PRO A 55 16.70 -20.00 40.87
CA PRO A 55 15.30 -19.59 40.88
C PRO A 55 14.94 -18.72 39.67
N ALA A 56 15.93 -18.09 39.02
CA ALA A 56 15.73 -17.34 37.78
C ALA A 56 15.37 -18.26 36.59
N ALA A 57 15.94 -19.48 36.52
CA ALA A 57 15.60 -20.45 35.48
C ALA A 57 14.18 -21.05 35.69
N GLY A 58 13.76 -21.22 36.95
CA GLY A 58 12.38 -21.62 37.27
C GLY A 58 11.37 -20.51 37.04
N SER A 59 11.75 -19.25 37.28
CA SER A 59 10.93 -18.05 37.07
C SER A 59 10.67 -17.78 35.58
N LEU A 60 11.66 -18.01 34.71
CA LEU A 60 11.52 -17.83 33.26
C LEU A 60 10.41 -18.74 32.70
N ILE A 61 10.42 -20.02 33.10
CA ILE A 61 9.43 -21.00 32.68
C ILE A 61 8.06 -20.68 33.27
N GLN A 62 7.99 -20.20 34.52
CA GLN A 62 6.71 -19.87 35.18
C GLN A 62 6.01 -18.64 34.57
N THR A 63 6.75 -17.71 33.94
CA THR A 63 6.16 -16.54 33.29
C THR A 63 5.89 -16.73 31.80
N LEU A 64 6.70 -17.55 31.10
CA LEU A 64 6.28 -18.15 29.82
C LEU A 64 4.96 -18.93 29.98
N LEU A 65 4.72 -19.52 31.16
CA LEU A 65 3.45 -20.17 31.51
C LEU A 65 2.29 -19.22 31.84
N THR A 66 2.51 -17.90 31.94
CA THR A 66 1.43 -16.90 32.11
C THR A 66 1.04 -16.17 30.82
N ALA A 67 1.81 -16.29 29.75
CA ALA A 67 1.34 -16.02 28.39
C ALA A 67 0.52 -17.24 27.96
N ALA A 68 -0.80 -17.16 28.11
CA ALA A 68 -1.67 -18.34 28.06
C ALA A 68 -1.55 -19.20 26.78
N ASP A 69 -1.02 -18.64 25.67
CA ASP A 69 -0.88 -19.32 24.38
C ASP A 69 0.47 -19.05 23.66
N GLY A 70 1.50 -18.54 24.35
CA GLY A 70 2.79 -18.20 23.72
C GLY A 70 2.81 -16.91 22.90
N ILE A 71 1.74 -16.10 22.99
CA ILE A 71 1.67 -14.76 22.39
C ILE A 71 2.16 -13.71 23.41
N VAL A 72 2.99 -12.78 22.94
CA VAL A 72 3.53 -11.67 23.71
C VAL A 72 3.17 -10.34 23.03
N THR A 73 2.79 -9.32 23.81
CA THR A 73 2.34 -8.04 23.27
C THR A 73 3.28 -6.87 23.58
N ASP A 74 3.38 -5.94 22.62
CA ASP A 74 4.11 -4.69 22.76
C ASP A 74 3.41 -3.56 21.99
N THR A 75 3.17 -2.42 22.64
CA THR A 75 2.41 -1.32 22.06
C THR A 75 3.29 -0.08 21.91
N SER A 76 3.47 0.36 20.67
CA SER A 76 4.02 1.69 20.36
C SER A 76 2.88 2.70 20.25
N ARG A 77 3.07 3.89 20.83
CA ARG A 77 2.05 4.97 20.84
C ARG A 77 2.66 6.30 20.45
N ILE A 78 1.92 7.07 19.66
CA ILE A 78 2.21 8.47 19.38
C ILE A 78 0.96 9.32 19.61
N THR A 79 1.15 10.61 19.89
CA THR A 79 0.06 11.59 19.86
C THR A 79 0.13 12.36 18.53
N ALA A 80 -0.92 12.29 17.72
CA ALA A 80 -0.95 12.93 16.39
C ALA A 80 -1.34 14.41 16.46
N GLY A 81 -1.42 15.08 15.29
CA GLY A 81 -1.73 16.50 15.17
C GLY A 81 -3.11 16.90 15.73
N ASP A 82 -4.06 15.98 15.79
CA ASP A 82 -5.38 16.16 16.39
C ASP A 82 -5.39 16.04 17.93
N GLY A 83 -4.24 15.75 18.54
CA GLY A 83 -4.07 15.58 19.98
C GLY A 83 -4.57 14.24 20.53
N LYS A 84 -4.93 13.27 19.67
CA LYS A 84 -5.30 11.92 20.08
C LYS A 84 -4.13 10.96 19.96
N ASP A 85 -4.20 9.88 20.72
CA ASP A 85 -3.21 8.82 20.67
C ASP A 85 -3.55 7.80 19.59
N TYR A 86 -2.56 7.47 18.77
CA TYR A 86 -2.56 6.42 17.76
C TYR A 86 -1.52 5.37 18.15
N TRP A 87 -1.73 4.13 17.75
CA TRP A 87 -0.86 3.04 18.17
C TRP A 87 -0.73 1.92 17.16
N ILE A 88 0.39 1.20 17.27
CA ILE A 88 0.55 -0.16 16.77
C ILE A 88 0.75 -1.08 17.97
N GLU A 89 -0.08 -2.11 18.09
CA GLU A 89 0.07 -3.17 19.09
C GLU A 89 0.50 -4.48 18.41
N ASN A 90 1.71 -4.92 18.73
CA ASN A 90 2.28 -6.17 18.27
C ASN A 90 1.74 -7.34 19.08
N HIS A 91 1.52 -8.47 18.43
CA HIS A 91 1.13 -9.74 19.00
C HIS A 91 2.06 -10.82 18.45
N VAL A 92 3.23 -10.94 19.09
CA VAL A 92 4.33 -11.80 18.65
C VAL A 92 4.10 -13.23 19.11
N ASP A 93 4.11 -14.18 18.18
CA ASP A 93 4.07 -15.61 18.46
C ASP A 93 5.46 -16.13 18.81
N THR A 94 5.76 -16.16 20.10
CA THR A 94 7.07 -16.58 20.62
C THR A 94 7.38 -18.05 20.38
N THR A 95 6.37 -18.86 20.04
CA THR A 95 6.55 -20.30 19.76
C THR A 95 7.15 -20.55 18.37
N LYS A 96 7.09 -19.56 17.49
CA LYS A 96 7.59 -19.61 16.10
C LYS A 96 8.96 -18.95 15.92
N LEU A 97 9.52 -18.35 16.97
CA LEU A 97 10.75 -17.59 16.92
C LEU A 97 11.83 -18.21 17.83
N PRO A 98 13.11 -18.18 17.44
CA PRO A 98 14.19 -18.59 18.33
C PRO A 98 14.34 -17.61 19.50
N GLY A 99 14.82 -18.10 20.64
CA GLY A 99 14.92 -17.31 21.89
C GLY A 99 15.71 -16.00 21.74
N SER A 100 16.83 -16.01 21.02
CA SER A 100 17.64 -14.81 20.73
C SER A 100 16.91 -13.72 19.94
N VAL A 101 15.95 -14.07 19.07
CA VAL A 101 15.10 -13.05 18.41
C VAL A 101 14.22 -12.37 19.46
N LEU A 102 13.75 -13.10 20.46
CA LEU A 102 12.93 -12.56 21.54
C LEU A 102 13.73 -11.70 22.52
N ASP A 103 14.99 -12.07 22.79
CA ASP A 103 15.92 -11.32 23.65
C ASP A 103 16.27 -9.93 23.08
N GLY A 104 16.15 -9.74 21.76
CA GLY A 104 16.35 -8.45 21.10
C GLY A 104 15.12 -7.52 21.12
N LEU A 105 13.98 -7.99 21.62
CA LEU A 105 12.75 -7.22 21.67
C LEU A 105 12.60 -6.58 23.05
N ASP A 106 12.41 -5.25 23.10
CA ASP A 106 12.14 -4.48 24.32
C ASP A 106 10.71 -4.75 24.87
N ILE A 107 10.35 -6.02 25.09
CA ILE A 107 8.97 -6.39 25.44
C ILE A 107 8.78 -6.35 26.96
N PRO A 108 7.95 -5.44 27.50
CA PRO A 108 7.80 -5.26 28.94
C PRO A 108 7.18 -6.45 29.67
N SER A 109 6.48 -7.35 28.96
CA SER A 109 5.78 -8.50 29.54
C SER A 109 6.68 -9.73 29.78
N LEU A 110 7.97 -9.66 29.44
CA LEU A 110 8.96 -10.69 29.81
C LEU A 110 9.69 -10.27 31.11
N PRO A 111 9.47 -10.93 32.26
CA PRO A 111 10.19 -10.60 33.48
C PRO A 111 11.64 -11.02 33.34
N GLY A 112 12.51 -10.06 33.56
CA GLY A 112 13.94 -10.20 33.35
C GLY A 112 14.48 -9.11 32.45
N GLY A 113 13.63 -8.45 31.64
CA GLY A 113 14.03 -7.35 30.75
C GLY A 113 15.41 -7.66 30.17
N LEU A 114 15.48 -8.72 29.36
CA LEU A 114 16.73 -9.19 28.78
C LEU A 114 17.17 -8.14 27.77
N GLY A 115 17.76 -7.05 28.28
CA GLY A 115 18.23 -5.93 27.48
C GLY A 115 19.38 -6.40 26.60
N GLY A 116 19.06 -6.78 25.38
CA GLY A 116 19.97 -6.72 24.25
C GLY A 116 19.92 -5.31 23.67
N ALA A 117 21.06 -4.60 23.68
CA ALA A 117 21.18 -3.30 23.02
C ALA A 117 21.24 -3.39 21.48
N ASP A 118 21.11 -4.60 20.92
CA ASP A 118 21.24 -4.89 19.50
C ASP A 118 19.87 -5.34 18.96
N ALA A 119 18.92 -4.41 18.93
CA ALA A 119 17.63 -4.61 18.29
C ALA A 119 17.84 -4.65 16.77
N GLY A 120 17.46 -5.76 16.12
CA GLY A 120 17.32 -5.83 14.68
C GLY A 120 18.14 -6.92 14.00
N GLY A 121 19.47 -6.90 14.05
CA GLY A 121 20.28 -7.74 13.13
C GLY A 121 21.47 -8.47 13.75
N THR A 122 21.19 -9.30 14.75
CA THR A 122 22.11 -10.38 15.13
C THR A 122 21.60 -11.69 14.57
N VAL A 123 22.53 -12.51 14.05
CA VAL A 123 22.20 -13.87 13.63
C VAL A 123 21.59 -14.57 14.85
N PRO A 124 20.34 -15.06 14.79
CA PRO A 124 19.74 -15.82 15.89
C PRO A 124 20.58 -17.06 16.20
N ASP A 125 20.30 -17.71 17.34
CA ASP A 125 21.05 -18.88 17.82
C ASP A 125 21.02 -20.07 16.85
N ASP A 126 20.08 -20.07 15.91
CA ASP A 126 20.00 -21.07 14.84
C ASP A 126 20.92 -20.79 13.65
N GLY A 127 21.62 -19.65 13.65
CA GLY A 127 22.58 -19.29 12.62
C GLY A 127 21.97 -18.62 11.38
N ILE A 128 20.69 -18.25 11.40
CA ILE A 128 19.96 -17.81 10.19
C ILE A 128 19.43 -16.38 10.33
N ARG A 129 20.04 -15.43 9.60
CA ARG A 129 19.51 -14.06 9.49
C ARG A 129 18.11 -14.05 8.90
N ARG A 130 17.30 -13.10 9.35
CA ARG A 130 15.87 -13.09 9.05
C ARG A 130 15.51 -12.10 7.97
N GLU A 131 14.58 -12.53 7.16
CA GLU A 131 13.87 -11.72 6.20
C GLU A 131 12.38 -11.98 6.39
N TYR A 132 11.60 -10.91 6.35
CA TYR A 132 10.17 -10.95 6.58
C TYR A 132 9.41 -10.39 5.39
N LEU A 133 8.21 -10.91 5.18
CA LEU A 133 7.20 -10.28 4.35
C LEU A 133 6.25 -9.53 5.29
N VAL A 134 6.24 -8.21 5.23
CA VAL A 134 5.28 -7.38 5.96
C VAL A 134 4.09 -7.14 5.04
N VAL A 135 2.90 -7.59 5.45
CA VAL A 135 1.67 -7.56 4.66
C VAL A 135 0.67 -6.62 5.33
N TRP A 136 0.15 -5.64 4.60
CA TRP A 136 -0.89 -4.73 5.08
C TRP A 136 -2.27 -5.34 4.80
N ALA A 137 -3.05 -5.62 5.85
CA ALA A 137 -4.26 -6.42 5.75
C ALA A 137 -5.44 -5.81 6.51
N GLY A 138 -6.60 -5.78 5.84
CA GLY A 138 -7.87 -5.37 6.44
C GLY A 138 -8.51 -6.51 7.20
N ASP A 139 -8.96 -6.27 8.42
CA ASP A 139 -9.71 -7.27 9.18
C ASP A 139 -11.20 -7.26 8.73
N ASN A 140 -12.03 -8.06 9.40
CA ASN A 140 -13.47 -8.05 9.23
C ASN A 140 -14.03 -6.63 9.32
N ASN A 141 -14.68 -6.17 8.26
CA ASN A 141 -15.29 -4.85 8.18
C ASN A 141 -16.82 -4.97 8.15
N VAL A 142 -17.53 -3.87 8.40
CA VAL A 142 -19.01 -3.88 8.38
C VAL A 142 -19.58 -4.24 6.99
N LEU A 143 -18.77 -4.07 5.94
CA LEU A 143 -19.15 -4.26 4.54
C LEU A 143 -19.03 -5.71 4.07
N ASP A 144 -18.37 -6.58 4.84
CA ASP A 144 -18.29 -8.02 4.58
C ASP A 144 -19.64 -8.73 4.80
N LYS A 145 -20.62 -8.03 5.39
CA LYS A 145 -21.96 -8.56 5.66
C LYS A 145 -22.90 -8.39 4.47
N SER A 146 -23.63 -9.45 4.13
CA SER A 146 -24.68 -9.40 3.10
C SER A 146 -25.87 -8.55 3.55
N GLY A 147 -26.63 -7.99 2.60
CA GLY A 147 -27.81 -7.16 2.89
C GLY A 147 -28.89 -7.83 3.78
N ALA A 148 -28.90 -9.16 3.86
CA ALA A 148 -29.76 -9.93 4.75
C ALA A 148 -29.24 -9.98 6.21
N GLU A 149 -27.94 -9.76 6.41
CA GLU A 149 -27.25 -9.72 7.70
C GLU A 149 -27.17 -8.31 8.29
N LEU A 150 -27.45 -7.27 7.49
CA LEU A 150 -27.48 -5.85 7.89
C LEU A 150 -28.72 -5.44 8.73
N THR A 151 -29.38 -6.38 9.41
CA THR A 151 -30.61 -6.09 10.19
C THR A 151 -30.37 -5.31 11.48
N ALA A 152 -29.10 -5.19 11.91
CA ALA A 152 -28.69 -4.51 13.13
C ALA A 152 -27.36 -3.74 12.96
N LEU A 153 -27.23 -2.95 11.88
CA LEU A 153 -26.08 -2.05 11.78
C LEU A 153 -26.15 -0.93 12.83
N PRO A 154 -25.05 -0.64 13.54
CA PRO A 154 -24.98 0.56 14.35
C PRO A 154 -25.16 1.79 13.46
N LYS A 155 -25.85 2.82 13.98
CA LYS A 155 -26.17 4.04 13.22
C LYS A 155 -24.94 4.86 12.82
N SER A 156 -23.81 4.60 13.46
CA SER A 156 -22.49 5.17 13.20
C SER A 156 -21.45 4.13 13.59
N VAL A 157 -20.39 3.98 12.79
CA VAL A 157 -19.20 3.23 13.21
C VAL A 157 -18.33 4.16 14.06
N GLY A 158 -17.95 3.72 15.25
CA GLY A 158 -17.16 4.50 16.21
C GLY A 158 -16.24 3.60 17.02
N THR A 159 -15.32 4.20 17.77
CA THR A 159 -14.31 3.45 18.56
C THR A 159 -14.93 2.49 19.59
N ASP A 160 -16.19 2.71 19.96
CA ASP A 160 -16.98 1.86 20.86
C ASP A 160 -17.40 0.52 20.25
N LEU A 161 -17.30 0.37 18.93
CA LEU A 161 -17.56 -0.89 18.22
C LEU A 161 -16.30 -1.71 17.99
N ILE A 162 -15.12 -1.11 18.16
CA ILE A 162 -13.84 -1.82 18.12
C ILE A 162 -13.85 -2.85 19.23
N GLY A 163 -13.53 -4.10 18.90
CA GLY A 163 -13.57 -5.16 19.91
C GLY A 163 -14.90 -5.93 19.95
N GLN A 164 -15.91 -5.55 19.16
CA GLN A 164 -17.17 -6.31 19.10
C GLN A 164 -17.08 -7.39 18.03
N LYS A 165 -17.00 -8.65 18.51
CA LYS A 165 -17.01 -9.85 17.67
C LYS A 165 -18.17 -9.79 16.67
N ASP A 166 -17.88 -10.16 15.43
CA ASP A 166 -18.79 -10.13 14.30
C ASP A 166 -19.17 -8.71 13.78
N LEU A 167 -18.47 -7.62 14.11
CA LEU A 167 -18.79 -6.28 13.57
C LEU A 167 -17.62 -5.57 12.87
N VAL A 168 -16.54 -5.23 13.58
CA VAL A 168 -15.37 -4.55 13.00
C VAL A 168 -14.11 -4.99 13.77
N GLY A 169 -13.17 -5.62 13.07
CA GLY A 169 -11.85 -5.99 13.59
C GLY A 169 -10.81 -4.88 13.40
N PRO A 170 -9.70 -4.90 14.16
CA PRO A 170 -8.60 -3.95 13.96
C PRO A 170 -7.76 -4.34 12.75
N ASP A 171 -7.67 -3.46 11.76
CA ASP A 171 -6.73 -3.64 10.64
C ASP A 171 -5.28 -3.81 11.16
N PHE A 172 -4.45 -4.57 10.44
CA PHE A 172 -3.15 -4.96 10.97
C PHE A 172 -2.11 -5.24 9.89
N PHE A 173 -0.85 -5.15 10.31
CA PHE A 173 0.28 -5.70 9.56
C PHE A 173 0.51 -7.15 9.97
N ALA A 174 0.46 -8.09 9.02
CA ALA A 174 0.95 -9.43 9.25
C ALA A 174 2.46 -9.47 8.93
N VAL A 175 3.27 -9.91 9.88
CA VAL A 175 4.70 -10.15 9.65
C VAL A 175 4.88 -11.65 9.47
N VAL A 176 5.26 -12.03 8.26
CA VAL A 176 5.44 -13.43 7.84
C VAL A 176 6.94 -13.71 7.72
N ASP A 177 7.41 -14.83 8.23
CA ASP A 177 8.79 -15.25 8.01
C ASP A 177 9.00 -15.69 6.55
N ALA A 178 9.83 -14.93 5.82
CA ALA A 178 10.19 -15.16 4.43
C ALA A 178 11.61 -15.75 4.28
N THR A 179 12.24 -16.13 5.40
CA THR A 179 13.58 -16.70 5.47
C THR A 179 13.60 -18.14 4.96
N LYS A 180 14.09 -18.35 3.73
CA LYS A 180 14.14 -19.70 3.14
C LYS A 180 14.97 -20.65 4.01
N GLY A 181 14.38 -21.77 4.40
CA GLY A 181 15.03 -22.79 5.24
C GLY A 181 14.88 -22.59 6.75
N SER A 182 14.25 -21.50 7.22
CA SER A 182 13.87 -21.39 8.62
C SER A 182 12.74 -22.39 8.97
N PRO A 183 12.63 -22.84 10.24
CA PRO A 183 11.52 -23.70 10.67
C PRO A 183 10.13 -23.04 10.58
N SER A 184 10.07 -21.71 10.58
CA SER A 184 8.86 -20.90 10.54
C SER A 184 8.60 -20.24 9.18
N TYR A 185 9.36 -20.61 8.14
CA TYR A 185 9.17 -20.11 6.78
C TYR A 185 7.71 -20.29 6.31
N GLY A 186 7.09 -19.22 5.85
CA GLY A 186 5.68 -19.22 5.43
C GLY A 186 4.67 -19.15 6.57
N THR A 187 5.08 -18.78 7.78
CA THR A 187 4.17 -18.63 8.93
C THR A 187 4.08 -17.18 9.40
N VAL A 188 2.91 -16.79 9.92
CA VAL A 188 2.71 -15.48 10.56
C VAL A 188 3.34 -15.51 11.95
N VAL A 189 4.39 -14.70 12.17
CA VAL A 189 5.14 -14.63 13.43
C VAL A 189 4.73 -13.45 14.31
N ASN A 190 4.10 -12.44 13.74
CA ASN A 190 3.53 -11.30 14.45
C ASN A 190 2.32 -10.76 13.68
N THR A 191 1.31 -10.29 14.40
CA THR A 191 0.31 -9.37 13.86
C THR A 191 0.39 -8.05 14.62
N ALA A 192 0.57 -6.95 13.91
CA ALA A 192 0.67 -5.61 14.49
C ALA A 192 -0.60 -4.81 14.17
N THR A 193 -1.54 -4.77 15.11
CA THR A 193 -2.83 -4.10 14.94
C THR A 193 -2.68 -2.58 15.02
N VAL A 194 -3.40 -1.84 14.19
CA VAL A 194 -3.45 -0.38 14.26
C VAL A 194 -4.67 0.11 15.03
N GLY A 195 -4.54 1.26 15.68
CA GLY A 195 -5.68 1.95 16.28
C GLY A 195 -5.40 3.44 16.52
N PRO A 196 -6.42 4.23 16.88
CA PRO A 196 -7.80 3.84 17.18
C PRO A 196 -8.70 3.72 15.93
N LEU A 197 -8.17 3.98 14.74
CA LEU A 197 -8.97 3.92 13.52
C LEU A 197 -9.20 2.48 13.07
N VAL A 198 -10.39 2.24 12.53
CA VAL A 198 -10.82 0.96 11.97
C VAL A 198 -11.49 1.21 10.63
N GLU A 199 -11.68 0.14 9.86
CA GLU A 199 -12.17 0.22 8.48
C GLU A 199 -11.29 1.15 7.64
N ASN A 200 -9.96 1.07 7.82
CA ASN A 200 -9.01 1.87 7.06
C ASN A 200 -9.07 1.51 5.57
N GLU A 201 -9.49 0.28 5.24
CA GLU A 201 -9.27 -0.35 3.94
C GLU A 201 -7.77 -0.35 3.60
N PRO A 202 -6.97 -1.20 4.30
CA PRO A 202 -5.57 -1.40 3.99
C PRO A 202 -5.32 -1.66 2.51
N HIS A 203 -4.50 -0.80 1.89
CA HIS A 203 -4.30 -0.83 0.45
C HIS A 203 -2.82 -0.82 0.09
N HIS A 204 -2.28 0.22 -0.56
CA HIS A 204 -0.88 0.23 -0.95
C HIS A 204 0.08 0.66 0.16
N MET A 205 1.29 0.11 0.07
CA MET A 205 2.50 0.63 0.68
C MET A 205 3.43 1.13 -0.43
N GLN A 206 4.70 1.40 -0.12
CA GLN A 206 5.69 1.53 -1.18
C GLN A 206 5.92 0.19 -1.92
N TYR A 207 6.49 0.24 -3.13
CA TYR A 207 6.71 -0.95 -3.98
C TYR A 207 7.92 -1.80 -3.55
N ILE A 208 8.94 -1.16 -2.99
CA ILE A 208 10.21 -1.78 -2.61
C ILE A 208 10.70 -1.15 -1.30
N TRP A 209 11.25 -1.98 -0.42
CA TRP A 209 11.89 -1.54 0.80
C TRP A 209 13.42 -1.61 0.65
N HIS A 210 14.10 -0.59 1.16
CA HIS A 210 15.56 -0.52 1.22
C HIS A 210 15.99 -0.37 2.67
N LYS A 211 17.23 -0.75 2.98
CA LYS A 211 17.81 -0.59 4.33
C LYS A 211 17.54 0.81 4.90
N GLY A 212 16.98 0.87 6.10
CA GLY A 212 16.68 2.11 6.82
C GLY A 212 15.37 2.80 6.42
N ASN A 213 14.61 2.26 5.47
CA ASN A 213 13.31 2.81 5.11
C ASN A 213 12.29 2.58 6.22
N ASN A 214 11.46 3.58 6.48
CA ASN A 214 10.16 3.33 7.09
C ASN A 214 9.21 2.73 6.05
N ILE A 215 8.16 2.07 6.50
CA ILE A 215 7.00 1.71 5.68
C ILE A 215 5.99 2.85 5.72
N TYR A 216 5.52 3.28 4.56
CA TYR A 216 4.39 4.18 4.40
C TYR A 216 3.19 3.36 3.94
N ALA A 217 2.09 3.39 4.68
CA ALA A 217 0.93 2.54 4.41
C ALA A 217 -0.36 3.37 4.41
N GLY A 218 -1.09 3.31 3.30
CA GLY A 218 -2.35 4.04 3.12
C GLY A 218 -3.54 3.31 3.72
N GLY A 219 -4.44 4.07 4.34
CA GLY A 219 -5.82 3.70 4.62
C GLY A 219 -6.76 4.46 3.67
N LEU A 220 -7.24 3.79 2.62
CA LEU A 220 -8.07 4.40 1.58
C LEU A 220 -9.34 5.08 2.13
N PHE A 221 -10.00 4.47 3.11
CA PHE A 221 -11.30 4.96 3.62
C PHE A 221 -11.15 5.99 4.73
N THR A 222 -10.12 5.84 5.57
CA THR A 222 -9.86 6.74 6.69
C THR A 222 -9.05 7.96 6.30
N ASP A 223 -8.46 7.96 5.10
CA ASP A 223 -7.63 9.03 4.57
C ASP A 223 -6.41 9.31 5.46
N VAL A 224 -5.74 8.23 5.82
CA VAL A 224 -4.60 8.25 6.73
C VAL A 224 -3.42 7.54 6.10
N THR A 225 -2.23 8.13 6.26
CA THR A 225 -0.96 7.45 6.02
C THR A 225 -0.31 7.08 7.34
N TYR A 226 -0.06 5.80 7.56
CA TYR A 226 0.74 5.31 8.68
C TYR A 226 2.21 5.26 8.28
N VAL A 227 3.10 5.76 9.14
CA VAL A 227 4.55 5.60 8.99
C VAL A 227 5.05 4.63 10.04
N VAL A 228 5.55 3.49 9.60
CA VAL A 228 5.91 2.35 10.43
C VAL A 228 7.42 2.12 10.38
N ASP A 229 8.04 2.06 11.54
CA ASP A 229 9.46 1.77 11.71
C ASP A 229 9.67 0.25 11.79
N THR A 230 10.62 -0.25 11.00
CA THR A 230 10.97 -1.67 10.88
C THR A 230 12.33 -2.01 11.51
N SER A 231 12.94 -1.09 12.27
CA SER A 231 14.26 -1.32 12.88
C SER A 231 14.27 -2.43 13.94
N LYS A 232 13.11 -2.83 14.47
CA LYS A 232 12.98 -3.85 15.55
C LYS A 232 12.23 -5.11 15.10
N LEU A 233 12.39 -5.53 13.85
CA LEU A 233 11.72 -6.74 13.34
C LEU A 233 11.96 -7.97 14.25
N PRO A 234 10.94 -8.85 14.41
CA PRO A 234 9.65 -8.82 13.74
C PRO A 234 8.60 -7.88 14.37
N THR A 235 8.93 -7.09 15.40
CA THR A 235 8.01 -6.05 15.90
C THR A 235 8.07 -4.79 15.04
N LEU A 236 6.92 -4.13 14.95
CA LEU A 236 6.75 -2.89 14.21
C LEU A 236 6.45 -1.76 15.19
N GLN A 237 6.96 -0.57 14.91
CA GLN A 237 6.67 0.61 15.73
C GLN A 237 5.98 1.69 14.92
N LEU A 238 4.92 2.26 15.46
CA LEU A 238 4.29 3.43 14.89
C LEU A 238 5.20 4.63 15.10
N LYS A 239 5.70 5.19 14.00
CA LYS A 239 6.61 6.34 14.02
C LYS A 239 5.85 7.64 13.87
N ALA A 240 4.89 7.66 12.94
CA ALA A 240 4.05 8.80 12.66
C ALA A 240 2.72 8.39 12.03
N VAL A 241 1.76 9.30 12.05
CA VAL A 241 0.48 9.21 11.35
C VAL A 241 0.25 10.55 10.68
N ASN A 242 0.00 10.54 9.37
CA ASN A 242 -0.45 11.69 8.60
C ASN A 242 -1.97 11.62 8.49
N LEU A 243 -2.67 12.61 9.02
CA LEU A 243 -4.12 12.66 9.11
C LEU A 243 -4.72 13.42 7.92
N PRO A 244 -6.04 13.29 7.65
CA PRO A 244 -6.72 14.10 6.62
C PRO A 244 -6.50 15.61 6.81
N THR A 245 -6.33 16.05 8.06
CA THR A 245 -6.06 17.44 8.40
C THR A 245 -4.65 17.92 8.04
N ASP A 246 -3.74 17.01 7.72
CA ASP A 246 -2.35 17.29 7.36
C ASP A 246 -2.16 17.37 5.82
N THR A 247 -3.11 16.84 5.04
CA THR A 247 -3.16 16.91 3.56
C THR A 247 -4.52 17.42 3.12
N LEU A 248 -4.73 18.73 3.18
CA LEU A 248 -6.05 19.34 2.99
C LEU A 248 -6.52 19.33 1.52
N CYS A 249 -5.59 19.21 0.57
CA CYS A 249 -5.85 19.30 -0.86
C CYS A 249 -6.07 17.94 -1.55
N GLY A 250 -5.66 16.85 -0.91
CA GLY A 250 -5.87 15.48 -1.34
C GLY A 250 -6.69 14.68 -0.36
N SER A 251 -7.19 13.54 -0.81
CA SER A 251 -7.69 12.49 0.07
C SER A 251 -7.41 11.12 -0.57
N VAL A 252 -7.69 10.04 0.15
CA VAL A 252 -7.58 8.67 -0.35
C VAL A 252 -6.12 8.38 -0.74
N PRO A 253 -5.21 8.29 0.26
CA PRO A 253 -3.82 7.96 0.03
C PRO A 253 -3.75 6.54 -0.53
N ASP A 254 -2.98 6.41 -1.59
CA ASP A 254 -2.89 5.17 -2.35
C ASP A 254 -1.46 4.64 -2.25
N ALA A 255 -0.59 4.94 -3.21
CA ALA A 255 0.75 4.36 -3.32
C ALA A 255 1.89 5.32 -2.92
N TYR A 256 3.07 4.74 -2.66
CA TYR A 256 4.24 5.49 -2.20
C TYR A 256 5.53 5.11 -2.93
N TRP A 257 6.44 6.08 -3.04
CA TRP A 257 7.83 5.86 -3.42
C TRP A 257 8.76 6.51 -2.41
N VAL A 258 9.54 5.70 -1.68
CA VAL A 258 10.51 6.19 -0.70
C VAL A 258 11.81 6.58 -1.42
N THR A 259 12.25 7.81 -1.22
CA THR A 259 13.48 8.37 -1.83
C THR A 259 14.71 8.08 -0.96
N LYS A 260 15.90 8.25 -1.53
CA LYS A 260 17.20 7.97 -0.86
C LYS A 260 17.44 8.74 0.44
N ASP A 261 16.72 9.82 0.69
CA ASP A 261 16.77 10.60 1.95
C ASP A 261 15.83 10.04 3.05
N GLY A 262 15.04 9.02 2.74
CA GLY A 262 14.11 8.32 3.65
C GLY A 262 12.72 8.95 3.73
N ASP A 263 12.50 10.05 3.01
CA ASP A 263 11.19 10.67 2.81
C ASP A 263 10.44 9.95 1.66
N ALA A 264 9.17 10.27 1.43
CA ALA A 264 8.36 9.62 0.40
C ALA A 264 7.60 10.61 -0.49
N TYR A 265 7.37 10.21 -1.74
CA TYR A 265 6.26 10.72 -2.53
C TYR A 265 5.07 9.79 -2.32
N GLY A 266 3.90 10.33 -2.01
CA GLY A 266 2.63 9.60 -1.90
C GLY A 266 1.61 10.15 -2.89
N THR A 267 0.84 9.27 -3.53
CA THR A 267 -0.30 9.66 -4.34
C THR A 267 -1.56 9.68 -3.50
N TYR A 268 -2.32 10.76 -3.63
CA TYR A 268 -3.61 10.92 -3.00
C TYR A 268 -4.61 11.02 -4.15
N MET A 269 -5.34 9.93 -4.40
CA MET A 269 -6.18 9.79 -5.59
C MET A 269 -7.34 10.78 -5.59
N GLY A 270 -7.87 11.07 -4.40
CA GLY A 270 -9.07 11.86 -4.19
C GLY A 270 -8.78 13.35 -4.10
N GLY A 271 -9.78 14.14 -4.46
CA GLY A 271 -9.76 15.59 -4.23
C GLY A 271 -9.79 15.99 -2.75
N PRO A 272 -9.77 17.29 -2.43
CA PRO A 272 -9.74 17.80 -1.06
C PRO A 272 -10.91 17.24 -0.26
N ASP A 273 -10.69 16.95 1.02
CA ASP A 273 -11.72 16.47 1.96
C ASP A 273 -13.05 17.22 1.83
N LEU A 274 -12.97 18.54 1.76
CA LEU A 274 -14.10 19.43 1.56
C LEU A 274 -14.15 19.95 0.11
N PRO A 275 -15.32 19.95 -0.54
CA PRO A 275 -15.46 20.51 -1.87
C PRO A 275 -15.23 22.02 -1.84
N GLY A 276 -14.53 22.54 -2.85
CA GLY A 276 -14.21 23.96 -2.96
C GLY A 276 -12.77 24.23 -3.42
N PRO A 277 -12.33 25.49 -3.36
CA PRO A 277 -10.95 25.84 -3.66
C PRO A 277 -9.99 25.33 -2.58
N CYS A 278 -8.92 24.64 -2.99
CA CYS A 278 -7.78 24.31 -2.14
C CYS A 278 -6.54 25.06 -2.60
N THR A 279 -5.71 25.51 -1.65
CA THR A 279 -4.45 26.23 -1.92
C THR A 279 -3.28 25.30 -1.61
N TYR A 280 -2.51 24.96 -2.64
CA TYR A 280 -1.36 24.07 -2.55
C TYR A 280 -0.14 24.79 -1.99
N THR A 281 0.93 24.05 -1.67
CA THR A 281 2.14 24.60 -1.05
C THR A 281 2.82 25.67 -1.90
N ASP A 282 2.73 25.57 -3.23
CA ASP A 282 3.27 26.56 -4.17
C ASP A 282 2.41 27.83 -4.30
N GLY A 283 1.28 27.89 -3.59
CA GLY A 283 0.31 28.99 -3.62
C GLY A 283 -0.69 28.92 -4.78
N SER A 284 -0.61 27.90 -5.64
CA SER A 284 -1.60 27.66 -6.67
C SER A 284 -2.92 27.18 -6.05
N VAL A 285 -4.02 27.39 -6.78
CA VAL A 285 -5.37 27.02 -6.32
C VAL A 285 -6.04 26.11 -7.34
N ARG A 286 -6.65 25.02 -6.89
CA ARG A 286 -7.56 24.19 -7.68
C ARG A 286 -8.91 24.06 -6.98
N VAL A 287 -9.97 23.88 -7.75
CA VAL A 287 -11.29 23.59 -7.19
C VAL A 287 -11.49 22.10 -7.22
N GLY A 288 -11.76 21.50 -6.06
CA GLY A 288 -12.08 20.09 -5.91
C GLY A 288 -13.54 19.82 -5.59
N ASN A 289 -14.00 18.61 -5.88
CA ASN A 289 -15.39 18.18 -5.67
C ASN A 289 -15.56 17.29 -4.41
N GLY A 290 -14.63 17.38 -3.46
CA GLY A 290 -14.69 16.77 -2.13
C GLY A 290 -13.97 15.43 -2.02
N PHE A 291 -14.00 14.84 -0.82
CA PHE A 291 -13.40 13.54 -0.47
C PHE A 291 -13.58 12.45 -1.53
N GLY A 292 -12.51 11.77 -1.90
CA GLY A 292 -12.50 10.74 -2.93
C GLY A 292 -12.89 11.25 -4.32
N GLY A 293 -12.92 12.55 -4.53
CA GLY A 293 -13.30 13.20 -5.78
C GLY A 293 -12.09 13.48 -6.67
N SER A 294 -12.09 14.62 -7.36
CA SER A 294 -11.00 15.15 -8.17
C SER A 294 -10.81 16.66 -7.88
N PRO A 295 -9.65 17.26 -8.20
CA PRO A 295 -8.41 16.58 -8.57
C PRO A 295 -7.68 16.03 -7.36
N GLY A 296 -7.07 14.85 -7.47
CA GLY A 296 -6.08 14.39 -6.51
C GLY A 296 -4.73 15.09 -6.65
N GLU A 297 -3.71 14.55 -5.98
CA GLU A 297 -2.41 15.21 -5.84
C GLU A 297 -1.23 14.27 -5.60
N LEU A 298 -0.03 14.84 -5.73
CA LEU A 298 1.21 14.23 -5.27
C LEU A 298 1.65 14.93 -3.98
N VAL A 299 1.87 14.16 -2.93
CA VAL A 299 2.27 14.65 -1.61
C VAL A 299 3.72 14.26 -1.35
N ARG A 300 4.54 15.20 -0.88
CA ARG A 300 5.86 14.91 -0.30
C ARG A 300 5.69 14.72 1.21
N LEU A 301 6.04 13.55 1.71
CA LEU A 301 5.98 13.21 3.13
C LEU A 301 7.38 13.05 3.69
N GLY A 302 7.66 13.67 4.83
CA GLY A 302 8.90 13.46 5.56
C GLY A 302 8.97 12.05 6.17
N LYS A 303 10.16 11.59 6.53
CA LYS A 303 10.39 10.36 7.32
C LYS A 303 9.76 10.36 8.71
N ASP A 304 9.27 11.52 9.16
CA ASP A 304 8.48 11.72 10.38
C ASP A 304 6.97 11.81 10.08
N GLY A 305 6.53 11.45 8.87
CA GLY A 305 5.14 11.45 8.43
C GLY A 305 4.53 12.83 8.21
N ARG A 306 5.29 13.92 8.35
CA ARG A 306 4.76 15.26 8.12
C ARG A 306 4.65 15.55 6.64
N THR A 307 3.58 16.24 6.25
CA THR A 307 3.45 16.84 4.92
C THR A 307 4.51 17.92 4.74
N ILE A 308 5.40 17.72 3.79
CA ILE A 308 6.41 18.71 3.37
C ILE A 308 5.78 19.61 2.29
N SER A 309 5.11 19.01 1.31
CA SER A 309 4.41 19.74 0.26
C SER A 309 3.25 18.96 -0.35
N GLU A 310 2.20 19.67 -0.75
CA GLU A 310 1.10 19.20 -1.57
C GLU A 310 1.23 19.83 -2.97
N ALA A 311 1.22 19.02 -4.01
CA ALA A 311 1.34 19.47 -5.41
C ALA A 311 0.14 19.03 -6.27
N PRO A 312 -0.54 19.97 -6.96
CA PRO A 312 -1.76 19.66 -7.69
C PRO A 312 -1.46 18.76 -8.88
N ALA A 313 -2.17 17.63 -8.99
CA ALA A 313 -2.10 16.81 -10.19
C ALA A 313 -2.82 17.49 -11.36
N ALA A 314 -3.90 18.26 -11.12
CA ALA A 314 -4.61 18.98 -12.18
C ALA A 314 -3.85 20.20 -12.73
N THR A 315 -3.93 20.37 -14.05
CA THR A 315 -3.58 21.62 -14.73
C THR A 315 -4.53 22.77 -14.35
N GLU A 316 -4.12 24.02 -14.61
CA GLU A 316 -5.01 25.18 -14.43
C GLU A 316 -6.13 25.23 -15.46
N ALA A 317 -5.82 24.87 -16.70
CA ALA A 317 -6.79 24.73 -17.77
C ALA A 317 -7.53 23.38 -17.66
N PRO A 318 -8.79 23.29 -18.11
CA PRO A 318 -9.46 22.01 -18.31
C PRO A 318 -8.62 21.05 -19.16
N GLU A 319 -8.53 19.78 -18.75
CA GLU A 319 -7.80 18.76 -19.52
C GLU A 319 -8.66 18.28 -20.70
N THR A 320 -9.86 17.75 -20.44
CA THR A 320 -10.88 17.48 -21.47
C THR A 320 -12.24 17.17 -20.86
N GLU A 321 -13.31 17.71 -21.46
CA GLU A 321 -14.69 17.33 -21.12
C GLU A 321 -15.12 15.98 -21.72
N GLN A 322 -14.43 15.49 -22.76
CA GLN A 322 -14.87 14.28 -23.48
C GLN A 322 -14.36 12.97 -22.87
N ARG A 323 -13.25 13.01 -22.12
CA ARG A 323 -12.60 11.82 -21.55
C ARG A 323 -12.42 11.88 -20.03
N CYS A 324 -12.76 12.99 -19.36
CA CYS A 324 -12.56 13.19 -17.92
C CYS A 324 -13.86 13.67 -17.23
N ASP A 325 -14.77 12.75 -16.93
CA ASP A 325 -15.96 13.10 -16.13
C ASP A 325 -15.58 13.32 -14.65
N ASN A 326 -16.26 14.22 -13.96
CA ASN A 326 -16.10 14.42 -12.51
C ASN A 326 -17.47 14.44 -11.84
N ILE A 327 -17.62 13.81 -10.67
CA ILE A 327 -18.92 13.73 -9.97
C ILE A 327 -18.78 14.11 -8.49
N PRO A 328 -19.38 15.22 -8.04
CA PRO A 328 -20.02 16.28 -8.83
C PRO A 328 -19.09 16.93 -9.85
N ALA A 329 -19.68 17.53 -10.89
CA ALA A 329 -18.94 18.20 -11.96
C ALA A 329 -18.08 19.35 -11.41
N LEU A 330 -16.87 19.46 -11.94
CA LEU A 330 -15.95 20.55 -11.66
C LEU A 330 -16.11 21.69 -12.66
N PRO A 331 -15.79 22.95 -12.28
CA PRO A 331 -15.73 24.06 -13.22
C PRO A 331 -14.66 23.88 -14.30
N ALA A 332 -13.56 23.19 -13.96
CA ALA A 332 -12.51 22.78 -14.88
C ALA A 332 -12.36 21.24 -14.77
N PRO A 333 -12.85 20.49 -15.76
CA PRO A 333 -12.77 19.03 -15.73
C PRO A 333 -11.34 18.53 -15.85
N THR A 334 -11.08 17.42 -15.18
CA THR A 334 -9.75 16.83 -15.06
C THR A 334 -9.83 15.32 -14.82
N CYS A 335 -8.85 14.62 -15.38
CA CYS A 335 -8.55 13.21 -15.14
C CYS A 335 -7.60 13.00 -13.95
N ALA A 336 -7.29 14.04 -13.17
CA ALA A 336 -6.34 13.98 -12.06
C ALA A 336 -6.86 13.15 -10.88
N ASN A 337 -6.50 11.87 -10.88
CA ASN A 337 -6.71 10.92 -9.80
C ASN A 337 -5.47 10.01 -9.72
N PRO A 338 -4.32 10.57 -9.30
CA PRO A 338 -3.05 9.88 -9.36
C PRO A 338 -3.08 8.62 -8.49
N HIS A 339 -2.53 7.52 -9.01
CA HIS A 339 -2.58 6.19 -8.40
C HIS A 339 -1.17 5.64 -8.26
N GLY A 340 -0.67 4.83 -9.21
CA GLY A 340 0.67 4.27 -9.12
C GLY A 340 1.74 5.36 -9.16
N VAL A 341 2.86 5.17 -8.46
CA VAL A 341 3.95 6.16 -8.36
C VAL A 341 5.33 5.54 -8.32
N GLN A 342 6.23 6.01 -9.18
CA GLN A 342 7.66 5.67 -9.10
C GLN A 342 8.55 6.87 -9.44
N ALA A 343 9.74 6.92 -8.83
CA ALA A 343 10.69 8.03 -9.03
C ALA A 343 12.01 7.58 -9.63
N ARG A 344 12.56 8.43 -10.50
CA ARG A 344 13.95 8.41 -10.96
C ARG A 344 14.67 9.64 -10.44
N GLU A 345 15.17 9.54 -9.21
CA GLU A 345 15.87 10.64 -8.53
C GLU A 345 17.12 11.12 -9.29
N ASP A 346 17.79 10.22 -10.01
CA ASP A 346 18.93 10.53 -10.87
C ASP A 346 18.52 11.36 -12.11
N LEU A 347 17.28 11.24 -12.55
CA LEU A 347 16.70 12.03 -13.64
C LEU A 347 15.94 13.26 -13.13
N GLY A 348 15.68 13.36 -11.82
CA GLY A 348 14.83 14.40 -11.24
C GLY A 348 13.37 14.27 -11.68
N ILE A 349 12.87 13.03 -11.88
CA ILE A 349 11.52 12.77 -12.36
C ILE A 349 10.74 11.85 -11.41
N VAL A 350 9.45 12.14 -11.22
CA VAL A 350 8.45 11.20 -10.72
C VAL A 350 7.42 10.94 -11.83
N VAL A 351 6.92 9.72 -11.93
CA VAL A 351 5.80 9.35 -12.82
C VAL A 351 4.66 8.84 -11.98
N THR A 352 3.43 9.28 -12.30
CA THR A 352 2.21 8.74 -11.71
C THR A 352 1.19 8.39 -12.78
N SER A 353 0.50 7.26 -12.68
CA SER A 353 -0.70 6.97 -13.47
C SER A 353 -1.94 7.63 -12.84
N ASP A 354 -3.03 7.78 -13.59
CA ASP A 354 -4.35 8.12 -13.03
C ASP A 354 -5.31 6.94 -13.24
N TYR A 355 -5.95 6.45 -12.18
CA TYR A 355 -6.79 5.24 -12.24
C TYR A 355 -8.28 5.54 -12.42
N ASN A 356 -8.91 6.13 -11.40
CA ASN A 356 -10.35 6.35 -11.37
C ASN A 356 -10.69 7.46 -10.37
N GLU A 357 -11.83 8.15 -10.54
CA GLU A 357 -12.33 9.02 -9.47
C GLU A 357 -12.80 8.17 -8.26
N PRO A 358 -12.04 8.14 -7.15
CA PRO A 358 -12.07 7.04 -6.19
C PRO A 358 -13.41 6.86 -5.48
N ARG A 359 -14.20 7.91 -5.26
CA ARG A 359 -15.54 7.81 -4.64
C ARG A 359 -16.49 6.88 -5.39
N ASN A 360 -16.26 6.66 -6.68
CA ASN A 360 -17.07 5.78 -7.50
C ASN A 360 -16.69 4.30 -7.34
N ILE A 361 -15.59 4.01 -6.63
CA ILE A 361 -15.15 2.66 -6.26
C ILE A 361 -15.16 2.43 -4.73
N ILE A 362 -14.90 3.46 -3.91
CA ILE A 362 -14.82 3.30 -2.44
C ILE A 362 -16.10 3.65 -1.67
N LEU A 363 -16.99 4.50 -2.21
CA LEU A 363 -18.19 4.96 -1.47
C LEU A 363 -19.49 4.32 -1.96
N ASN A 364 -19.52 3.78 -3.17
CA ASN A 364 -20.78 3.48 -3.84
C ASN A 364 -21.15 1.99 -3.74
N PRO A 365 -22.42 1.64 -3.47
CA PRO A 365 -22.98 0.35 -3.90
C PRO A 365 -23.58 0.42 -5.31
N VAL A 366 -23.62 1.59 -5.97
CA VAL A 366 -24.15 1.78 -7.33
C VAL A 366 -23.01 1.81 -8.34
N ALA A 367 -23.20 1.16 -9.49
CA ALA A 367 -22.23 1.18 -10.58
C ALA A 367 -21.88 2.60 -11.01
N ALA A 368 -20.59 2.81 -11.36
CA ALA A 368 -20.10 4.08 -11.88
C ALA A 368 -20.98 4.56 -13.05
N PRO A 369 -21.55 5.78 -12.98
CA PRO A 369 -22.53 6.25 -13.96
C PRO A 369 -21.92 6.59 -15.32
N SER A 370 -20.59 6.63 -15.42
CA SER A 370 -19.86 6.91 -16.65
C SER A 370 -18.61 6.03 -16.80
N SER A 371 -18.28 5.71 -18.05
CA SER A 371 -17.02 5.03 -18.40
C SER A 371 -15.82 5.97 -18.26
N TYR A 372 -16.01 7.29 -18.37
CA TYR A 372 -14.96 8.32 -18.36
C TYR A 372 -14.52 8.76 -16.96
N LEU A 373 -15.03 8.13 -15.92
CA LEU A 373 -14.49 8.22 -14.57
C LEU A 373 -13.18 7.43 -14.45
N ARG A 374 -13.01 6.40 -15.30
CA ARG A 374 -11.77 5.63 -15.46
C ARG A 374 -10.78 6.44 -16.29
N ARG A 375 -9.66 6.81 -15.68
CA ARG A 375 -8.75 7.80 -16.23
C ARG A 375 -7.79 7.16 -17.24
N PRO A 376 -7.46 7.86 -18.33
CA PRO A 376 -6.54 7.38 -19.36
C PRO A 376 -5.22 8.16 -19.37
N THR A 377 -4.76 8.64 -18.22
CA THR A 377 -3.64 9.59 -18.16
C THR A 377 -2.48 9.09 -17.33
N VAL A 378 -1.29 9.50 -17.72
CA VAL A 378 -0.04 9.39 -16.95
C VAL A 378 0.54 10.79 -16.81
N ARG A 379 1.05 11.11 -15.63
CA ARG A 379 1.62 12.40 -15.27
C ARG A 379 3.10 12.25 -15.01
N THR A 380 3.86 13.24 -15.47
CA THR A 380 5.29 13.36 -15.21
C THR A 380 5.53 14.60 -14.39
N TRP A 381 6.36 14.49 -13.36
CA TRP A 381 6.66 15.53 -12.41
C TRP A 381 8.15 15.85 -12.44
N ASP A 382 8.50 17.13 -12.41
CA ASP A 382 9.86 17.61 -12.14
C ASP A 382 10.07 17.66 -10.63
N VAL A 383 11.06 16.91 -10.15
CA VAL A 383 11.49 16.83 -8.75
C VAL A 383 12.96 17.20 -8.57
N SER A 384 13.48 18.05 -9.45
CA SER A 384 14.80 18.68 -9.27
C SER A 384 14.89 19.45 -7.95
N ASP A 385 13.77 20.00 -7.49
CA ASP A 385 13.52 20.36 -6.08
C ASP A 385 12.62 19.29 -5.47
N LYS A 386 13.21 18.37 -4.70
CA LYS A 386 12.52 17.20 -4.19
C LYS A 386 11.33 17.53 -3.29
N ASP A 387 11.42 18.64 -2.57
CA ASP A 387 10.43 19.08 -1.60
C ASP A 387 9.33 19.93 -2.23
N HIS A 388 9.42 20.21 -3.53
CA HIS A 388 8.44 21.01 -4.28
C HIS A 388 8.21 20.41 -5.67
N PRO A 389 7.66 19.19 -5.76
CA PRO A 389 7.38 18.54 -7.04
C PRO A 389 6.45 19.42 -7.89
N LYS A 390 6.74 19.49 -9.20
CA LYS A 390 5.95 20.28 -10.16
C LYS A 390 5.44 19.40 -11.27
N LEU A 391 4.14 19.47 -11.54
CA LEU A 391 3.57 18.81 -12.70
C LEU A 391 4.22 19.35 -13.98
N LYS A 392 4.90 18.46 -14.70
CA LYS A 392 5.64 18.79 -15.92
C LYS A 392 4.83 18.47 -17.17
N ALA A 393 4.21 17.27 -17.22
CA ALA A 393 3.45 16.81 -18.36
C ALA A 393 2.23 15.98 -17.95
N VAL A 394 1.17 16.06 -18.74
CA VAL A 394 0.00 15.17 -18.67
C VAL A 394 -0.11 14.48 -20.02
N SER A 395 0.09 13.16 -20.03
CA SER A 395 0.04 12.33 -21.22
C SER A 395 -1.25 11.54 -21.24
N PHE A 396 -2.03 11.66 -22.31
CA PHE A 396 -3.16 10.79 -22.55
C PHE A 396 -2.68 9.53 -23.26
N LEU A 397 -2.94 8.37 -22.65
CA LEU A 397 -2.68 7.09 -23.29
C LEU A 397 -3.55 6.99 -24.57
N PRO A 398 -2.95 6.61 -25.71
CA PRO A 398 -3.67 6.50 -26.98
C PRO A 398 -4.69 5.35 -26.92
N ASP A 399 -5.75 5.46 -27.72
CA ASP A 399 -6.64 4.31 -27.95
C ASP A 399 -5.95 3.30 -28.89
N GLY A 400 -6.31 2.03 -28.74
CA GLY A 400 -5.80 0.93 -29.56
C GLY A 400 -6.85 0.35 -30.53
N PRO A 401 -6.58 -0.83 -31.10
CA PRO A 401 -7.41 -1.43 -32.16
C PRO A 401 -8.81 -1.91 -31.72
N ARG A 402 -9.07 -2.05 -30.42
CA ARG A 402 -10.35 -2.47 -29.80
C ARG A 402 -11.31 -1.30 -29.52
N VAL A 403 -10.91 -0.06 -29.79
CA VAL A 403 -11.74 1.15 -29.60
C VAL A 403 -13.19 0.96 -30.09
N GLY A 404 -14.16 1.47 -29.33
CA GLY A 404 -15.58 1.44 -29.68
C GLY A 404 -16.31 0.10 -29.47
N LYS A 405 -15.65 -0.96 -28.97
CA LYS A 405 -16.33 -2.23 -28.61
C LYS A 405 -17.11 -2.11 -27.30
N VAL A 406 -16.40 -1.80 -26.21
CA VAL A 406 -16.96 -1.58 -24.87
C VAL A 406 -16.25 -0.36 -24.28
N PRO A 407 -16.93 0.79 -24.12
CA PRO A 407 -16.25 2.06 -23.81
C PRO A 407 -15.38 2.07 -22.55
N HIS A 408 -15.74 1.31 -21.51
CA HIS A 408 -14.93 1.23 -20.28
C HIS A 408 -13.80 0.20 -20.35
N GLN A 409 -13.72 -0.60 -21.42
CA GLN A 409 -12.68 -1.62 -21.66
C GLN A 409 -11.81 -1.28 -22.89
N GLU A 410 -11.91 -0.04 -23.37
CA GLU A 410 -10.94 0.51 -24.32
C GLU A 410 -9.56 0.52 -23.67
N GLU A 411 -8.52 0.37 -24.49
CA GLU A 411 -7.15 0.13 -24.07
C GLU A 411 -6.62 1.13 -23.04
N PRO A 412 -6.92 2.44 -23.09
CA PRO A 412 -6.35 3.37 -22.14
C PRO A 412 -7.16 3.47 -20.83
N ARG A 413 -8.22 2.69 -20.64
CA ARG A 413 -9.14 2.89 -19.52
C ARG A 413 -8.60 2.33 -18.22
N ALA A 414 -8.58 3.22 -17.22
CA ALA A 414 -8.19 2.93 -15.86
C ALA A 414 -6.69 2.59 -15.76
N ALA A 415 -5.84 3.59 -16.04
CA ALA A 415 -4.39 3.45 -15.90
C ALA A 415 -4.05 3.19 -14.43
N MET A 416 -3.63 1.96 -14.14
CA MET A 416 -3.56 1.40 -12.79
C MET A 416 -2.21 1.71 -12.18
N GLU A 417 -1.21 0.84 -12.33
CA GLU A 417 0.16 1.11 -11.93
C GLU A 417 0.97 1.79 -13.02
N THR A 418 2.14 2.26 -12.60
CA THR A 418 3.20 2.69 -13.48
C THR A 418 4.52 2.22 -12.89
N THR A 419 5.48 1.93 -13.75
CA THR A 419 6.83 1.57 -13.33
C THR A 419 7.87 2.23 -14.22
N VAL A 420 9.01 2.58 -13.64
CA VAL A 420 10.14 3.16 -14.38
C VAL A 420 11.16 2.08 -14.70
N THR A 421 11.91 2.28 -15.79
CA THR A 421 13.19 1.59 -15.97
C THR A 421 14.17 2.04 -14.89
N ASN A 422 15.05 1.16 -14.43
CA ASN A 422 15.90 1.32 -13.26
C ASN A 422 17.36 1.65 -13.61
N LEU A 423 17.86 1.17 -14.75
CA LEU A 423 19.24 1.35 -15.15
C LEU A 423 19.51 2.79 -15.66
N PRO A 424 20.69 3.37 -15.41
CA PRO A 424 20.99 4.76 -15.78
C PRO A 424 20.89 5.07 -17.28
N GLU A 425 21.17 4.09 -18.14
CA GLU A 425 21.07 4.21 -19.60
C GLU A 425 19.63 4.25 -20.10
N HIS A 426 18.69 3.73 -19.31
CA HIS A 426 17.28 3.72 -19.65
C HIS A 426 16.57 4.90 -18.96
N LYS A 427 15.68 5.55 -19.71
CA LYS A 427 14.89 6.69 -19.23
C LYS A 427 13.40 6.47 -19.42
N GLY A 428 13.02 5.23 -19.72
CA GLY A 428 11.65 4.90 -20.05
C GLY A 428 10.80 4.62 -18.83
N ALA A 429 9.49 4.61 -19.05
CA ALA A 429 8.50 4.15 -18.09
C ALA A 429 7.40 3.37 -18.78
N PHE A 430 6.75 2.50 -18.02
CA PHE A 430 5.58 1.73 -18.40
C PHE A 430 4.38 2.15 -17.58
N ALA A 431 3.20 1.96 -18.15
CA ALA A 431 1.92 2.10 -17.45
C ALA A 431 0.97 1.06 -18.02
N GLU A 432 0.26 0.34 -17.17
CA GLU A 432 -0.78 -0.60 -17.56
C GLU A 432 -2.17 -0.09 -17.22
N THR A 433 -3.16 -0.69 -17.87
CA THR A 433 -4.55 -0.34 -17.66
C THR A 433 -5.32 -1.54 -17.13
N MET A 434 -6.03 -1.35 -16.02
CA MET A 434 -6.81 -2.42 -15.39
C MET A 434 -7.95 -2.85 -16.30
N GLN A 435 -8.79 -1.89 -16.70
CA GLN A 435 -9.98 -2.17 -17.49
C GLN A 435 -9.66 -2.26 -18.98
N GLY A 436 -8.68 -1.49 -19.45
CA GLY A 436 -8.18 -1.62 -20.81
C GLY A 436 -7.49 -2.97 -21.05
N GLY A 437 -6.69 -3.46 -20.10
CA GLY A 437 -5.90 -4.68 -20.28
C GLY A 437 -4.80 -4.49 -21.32
N ALA A 438 -4.12 -3.35 -21.28
CA ALA A 438 -3.02 -2.98 -22.16
C ALA A 438 -1.84 -2.44 -21.34
N ILE A 439 -0.63 -2.56 -21.89
CA ILE A 439 0.61 -2.01 -21.33
C ILE A 439 1.18 -1.01 -22.34
N TYR A 440 1.52 0.16 -21.83
CA TYR A 440 2.09 1.26 -22.58
C TYR A 440 3.54 1.51 -22.20
N TYR A 441 4.32 2.05 -23.13
CA TYR A 441 5.70 2.44 -22.92
C TYR A 441 5.98 3.83 -23.46
N ALA A 442 6.73 4.62 -22.70
CA ALA A 442 7.40 5.83 -23.18
C ALA A 442 8.92 5.65 -23.00
N PRO A 443 9.75 5.83 -24.06
CA PRO A 443 11.18 5.55 -24.00
C PRO A 443 12.00 6.60 -23.25
N ASP A 444 11.49 7.82 -23.12
CA ASP A 444 12.15 8.91 -22.40
C ASP A 444 11.11 9.77 -21.68
N ILE A 445 11.06 9.68 -20.36
CA ILE A 445 10.20 10.49 -19.49
C ILE A 445 10.81 11.86 -19.15
N THR A 446 12.05 12.12 -19.58
CA THR A 446 12.76 13.38 -19.32
C THR A 446 12.47 14.47 -20.35
N VAL A 447 11.84 14.13 -21.47
CA VAL A 447 11.38 15.11 -22.47
C VAL A 447 10.13 15.86 -21.98
N ASP A 448 9.79 16.96 -22.64
CA ASP A 448 8.64 17.80 -22.25
C ASP A 448 7.29 17.12 -22.56
N GLU A 449 7.24 16.31 -23.62
CA GLU A 449 6.05 15.58 -24.05
C GLU A 449 6.37 14.09 -24.24
N PRO A 450 6.40 13.28 -23.16
CA PRO A 450 6.65 11.85 -23.27
C PRO A 450 5.66 11.17 -24.22
N GLN A 451 6.17 10.39 -25.17
CA GLN A 451 5.35 9.72 -26.18
C GLN A 451 5.04 8.29 -25.74
N TRP A 452 3.79 8.08 -25.32
CA TRP A 452 3.28 6.78 -24.90
C TRP A 452 2.68 6.01 -26.07
N ARG A 453 2.95 4.71 -26.13
CA ARG A 453 2.39 3.78 -27.11
C ARG A 453 2.01 2.48 -26.46
N GLU A 454 0.94 1.85 -26.92
CA GLU A 454 0.61 0.49 -26.51
C GLU A 454 1.65 -0.47 -27.08
N VAL A 455 2.32 -1.24 -26.21
CA VAL A 455 3.35 -2.21 -26.59
C VAL A 455 2.95 -3.65 -26.31
N PHE A 456 1.89 -3.86 -25.53
CA PHE A 456 1.39 -5.20 -25.24
C PHE A 456 -0.09 -5.17 -24.86
N ASP A 457 -0.85 -6.15 -25.33
CA ASP A 457 -2.27 -6.35 -25.00
C ASP A 457 -2.46 -7.69 -24.28
N LEU A 458 -3.17 -7.69 -23.14
CA LEU A 458 -3.40 -8.91 -22.33
C LEU A 458 -4.22 -9.97 -23.07
N THR A 459 -4.88 -9.62 -24.17
CA THR A 459 -5.50 -10.58 -25.09
C THR A 459 -4.48 -11.62 -25.58
N THR A 460 -3.23 -11.21 -25.80
CA THR A 460 -2.13 -12.09 -26.23
C THR A 460 -1.82 -13.15 -25.16
N SER A 461 -1.60 -12.75 -23.91
CA SER A 461 -1.32 -13.69 -22.81
C SER A 461 -2.55 -14.51 -22.41
N ASN A 462 -3.76 -13.94 -22.43
CA ASN A 462 -5.00 -14.68 -22.16
C ASN A 462 -5.18 -15.87 -23.09
N LYS A 463 -4.88 -15.68 -24.39
CA LYS A 463 -4.94 -16.75 -25.40
C LYS A 463 -3.92 -17.85 -25.16
N LEU A 464 -2.74 -17.51 -24.62
CA LEU A 464 -1.72 -18.51 -24.26
C LEU A 464 -2.15 -19.31 -23.02
N THR A 465 -2.71 -18.65 -22.01
CA THR A 465 -3.15 -19.27 -20.75
C THR A 465 -4.37 -20.19 -20.94
N ASP A 466 -5.36 -19.78 -21.74
CA ASP A 466 -6.50 -20.63 -22.09
C ASP A 466 -6.93 -20.43 -23.56
N PRO A 467 -6.37 -21.24 -24.48
CA PRO A 467 -6.69 -21.18 -25.90
C PRO A 467 -8.16 -21.45 -26.26
N ASN A 468 -8.95 -22.01 -25.35
CA ASN A 468 -10.34 -22.39 -25.59
C ASN A 468 -11.35 -21.37 -25.05
N SER A 469 -10.88 -20.33 -24.34
CA SER A 469 -11.72 -19.29 -23.74
C SER A 469 -11.88 -18.04 -24.62
N SER A 470 -12.77 -17.14 -24.19
CA SER A 470 -12.88 -15.78 -24.72
C SER A 470 -11.64 -14.99 -24.31
N TYR A 471 -10.62 -14.98 -25.16
CA TYR A 471 -9.34 -14.35 -24.85
C TYR A 471 -9.37 -12.81 -24.86
N TYR A 472 -10.54 -12.17 -24.95
CA TYR A 472 -10.68 -10.71 -24.95
C TYR A 472 -10.01 -10.08 -23.72
N GLY A 473 -8.96 -9.29 -23.95
CA GLY A 473 -8.12 -8.65 -22.94
C GLY A 473 -8.81 -7.53 -22.17
N GLY A 474 -9.79 -6.86 -22.78
CA GLY A 474 -10.58 -5.83 -22.12
C GLY A 474 -11.29 -6.37 -20.88
N GLY A 475 -11.14 -5.65 -19.77
CA GLY A 475 -11.64 -6.04 -18.45
C GLY A 475 -10.89 -7.20 -17.81
N SER A 476 -9.72 -7.61 -18.31
CA SER A 476 -8.89 -8.65 -17.66
C SER A 476 -8.27 -8.20 -16.34
N ASN A 477 -8.43 -6.92 -15.98
CA ASN A 477 -8.10 -6.38 -14.67
C ASN A 477 -6.62 -6.53 -14.32
N GLY A 478 -5.75 -5.81 -15.03
CA GLY A 478 -4.36 -5.63 -14.61
C GLY A 478 -4.29 -4.91 -13.26
N GLY A 479 -3.66 -5.53 -12.25
CA GLY A 479 -3.63 -5.03 -10.87
C GLY A 479 -2.30 -4.45 -10.42
N TRP A 480 -1.18 -5.01 -10.90
CA TRP A 480 0.16 -4.58 -10.50
C TRP A 480 1.15 -4.72 -11.64
N LEU A 481 2.07 -3.77 -11.80
CA LEU A 481 3.12 -3.78 -12.82
C LEU A 481 4.44 -3.32 -12.25
N GLN A 482 5.51 -4.09 -12.51
CA GLN A 482 6.84 -3.73 -12.01
C GLN A 482 7.94 -4.17 -12.98
N THR A 483 8.80 -3.22 -13.34
CA THR A 483 10.03 -3.48 -14.09
C THR A 483 11.02 -4.19 -13.17
N SER A 484 11.65 -5.27 -13.66
CA SER A 484 12.73 -5.92 -12.91
C SER A 484 13.86 -4.93 -12.67
N LEU A 485 14.54 -5.07 -11.53
CA LEU A 485 15.57 -4.10 -11.11
C LEU A 485 16.79 -4.05 -12.03
N ASP A 486 16.94 -5.04 -12.92
CA ASP A 486 17.95 -5.10 -13.97
C ASP A 486 17.40 -4.77 -15.38
N ASP A 487 16.16 -4.27 -15.47
CA ASP A 487 15.45 -3.85 -16.68
C ASP A 487 15.29 -4.92 -17.77
N LYS A 488 15.39 -6.20 -17.44
CA LYS A 488 15.20 -7.27 -18.42
C LYS A 488 13.75 -7.69 -18.59
N TYR A 489 12.98 -7.60 -17.52
CA TYR A 489 11.64 -8.14 -17.47
C TYR A 489 10.61 -7.14 -16.95
N LEU A 490 9.36 -7.36 -17.32
CA LEU A 490 8.21 -6.72 -16.73
C LEU A 490 7.34 -7.79 -16.09
N TYR A 491 7.03 -7.62 -14.80
CA TYR A 491 6.13 -8.49 -14.06
C TYR A 491 4.76 -7.84 -13.95
N HIS A 492 3.71 -8.63 -14.11
CA HIS A 492 2.35 -8.11 -14.10
C HIS A 492 1.37 -9.08 -13.41
N ALA A 493 0.57 -8.57 -12.49
CA ALA A 493 -0.54 -9.29 -11.88
C ALA A 493 -1.83 -9.09 -12.70
N VAL A 494 -2.38 -10.17 -13.23
CA VAL A 494 -3.64 -10.16 -13.99
C VAL A 494 -4.72 -10.84 -13.16
N VAL A 495 -5.65 -10.03 -12.63
CA VAL A 495 -6.74 -10.50 -11.75
C VAL A 495 -7.72 -11.41 -12.51
N GLY A 496 -7.82 -11.24 -13.83
CA GLY A 496 -8.79 -11.93 -14.67
C GLY A 496 -10.21 -11.38 -14.48
N ARG A 497 -11.19 -12.07 -15.07
CA ARG A 497 -12.60 -11.71 -14.93
C ARG A 497 -13.50 -12.95 -14.99
N PRO A 498 -14.56 -13.01 -14.18
CA PRO A 498 -15.47 -14.15 -14.20
C PRO A 498 -16.24 -14.23 -15.53
N ALA A 499 -16.69 -15.43 -15.86
CA ALA A 499 -17.60 -15.65 -16.96
C ALA A 499 -18.93 -14.90 -16.75
N SER A 500 -19.51 -14.37 -17.81
CA SER A 500 -20.79 -13.66 -17.78
C SER A 500 -21.57 -13.89 -19.08
N GLY A 501 -22.75 -14.52 -18.97
CA GLY A 501 -23.54 -14.91 -20.14
C GLY A 501 -22.75 -15.85 -21.05
N ASP A 502 -22.59 -15.44 -22.31
CA ASP A 502 -21.82 -16.18 -23.33
C ASP A 502 -20.31 -15.88 -23.30
N ASP A 503 -19.89 -14.93 -22.48
CA ASP A 503 -18.49 -14.57 -22.32
C ASP A 503 -17.83 -15.47 -21.26
N ALA A 504 -16.84 -16.26 -21.68
CA ALA A 504 -16.16 -17.21 -20.81
C ALA A 504 -15.29 -16.57 -19.72
N GLY A 505 -15.09 -15.25 -19.75
CA GLY A 505 -14.18 -14.57 -18.84
C GLY A 505 -12.73 -14.67 -19.29
N SER A 506 -11.80 -14.29 -18.41
CA SER A 506 -10.36 -14.44 -18.61
C SER A 506 -9.71 -15.02 -17.34
N PRO A 507 -8.70 -15.90 -17.49
CA PRO A 507 -8.07 -16.55 -16.36
C PRO A 507 -7.18 -15.58 -15.57
N PRO A 508 -6.99 -15.82 -14.27
CA PRO A 508 -6.04 -15.07 -13.45
C PRO A 508 -4.62 -15.67 -13.49
N TYR A 509 -3.59 -14.82 -13.57
CA TYR A 509 -2.19 -15.25 -13.62
C TYR A 509 -1.20 -14.14 -13.27
N ILE A 510 0.03 -14.52 -12.92
CA ILE A 510 1.20 -13.64 -12.97
C ILE A 510 1.84 -13.78 -14.34
N LEU A 511 2.08 -12.66 -15.01
CA LEU A 511 2.72 -12.56 -16.31
C LEU A 511 4.15 -12.06 -16.16
N LYS A 512 5.07 -12.66 -16.92
CA LYS A 512 6.43 -12.16 -17.10
C LYS A 512 6.70 -11.90 -18.58
N LEU A 513 7.07 -10.66 -18.90
CA LEU A 513 7.46 -10.23 -20.24
C LEU A 513 8.95 -9.96 -20.32
N ASP A 514 9.60 -10.34 -21.42
CA ASP A 514 10.94 -9.86 -21.79
C ASP A 514 10.79 -8.52 -22.50
N ILE A 515 11.47 -7.50 -22.01
CA ILE A 515 11.44 -6.13 -22.54
C ILE A 515 12.78 -5.68 -23.12
N GLN A 516 13.80 -6.55 -23.16
CA GLN A 516 15.17 -6.15 -23.51
C GLN A 516 15.28 -5.61 -24.93
N GLN A 517 14.55 -6.19 -25.89
CA GLN A 517 14.57 -5.70 -27.28
C GLN A 517 13.91 -4.32 -27.39
N LEU A 518 12.81 -4.10 -26.66
CA LEU A 518 12.14 -2.80 -26.60
C LEU A 518 13.08 -1.72 -26.07
N LEU A 519 13.77 -2.00 -24.96
CA LEU A 519 14.72 -1.05 -24.37
C LEU A 519 15.96 -0.83 -25.25
N ALA A 520 16.42 -1.87 -25.95
CA ALA A 520 17.54 -1.77 -26.89
C ALA A 520 17.24 -0.87 -28.10
N SER A 521 15.96 -0.66 -28.46
CA SER A 521 15.55 0.32 -29.47
C SER A 521 15.77 1.78 -29.06
N GLY A 522 16.08 2.03 -27.78
CA GLY A 522 16.43 3.35 -27.26
C GLY A 522 15.28 4.36 -27.40
N ALA A 523 15.57 5.54 -27.92
CA ALA A 523 14.61 6.65 -27.98
C ALA A 523 13.52 6.50 -29.07
N ASP A 524 13.65 5.53 -29.97
CA ASP A 524 12.74 5.33 -31.10
C ASP A 524 12.29 3.87 -31.22
N PRO A 525 11.57 3.33 -30.21
CA PRO A 525 11.00 2.00 -30.32
C PRO A 525 10.06 1.93 -31.52
N GLN A 526 10.01 0.77 -32.18
CA GLN A 526 9.13 0.55 -33.32
C GLN A 526 7.83 -0.15 -32.88
N CYS A 527 7.90 -0.98 -31.83
CA CYS A 527 6.75 -1.69 -31.29
C CYS A 527 5.53 -0.79 -31.10
N SER A 528 4.41 -1.22 -31.67
CA SER A 528 3.09 -0.63 -31.47
C SER A 528 2.04 -1.71 -31.68
N ILE A 529 1.04 -1.80 -30.80
CA ILE A 529 -0.13 -2.63 -31.05
C ILE A 529 -1.15 -1.77 -31.81
N ASP A 530 -1.22 -1.92 -33.14
CA ASP A 530 -2.05 -1.06 -33.99
C ASP A 530 -3.07 -1.81 -34.87
N THR A 531 -3.03 -3.15 -34.83
CA THR A 531 -4.02 -4.02 -35.47
C THR A 531 -4.73 -4.95 -34.49
N LEU A 532 -5.95 -5.38 -34.84
CA LEU A 532 -6.66 -6.41 -34.10
C LEU A 532 -5.95 -7.78 -34.12
N ASP A 533 -5.13 -8.05 -35.13
CA ASP A 533 -4.35 -9.29 -35.19
C ASP A 533 -3.25 -9.26 -34.13
N GLU A 534 -2.53 -8.15 -33.99
CA GLU A 534 -1.47 -7.95 -32.98
C GLU A 534 -1.99 -8.00 -31.55
N VAL A 535 -3.18 -7.44 -31.30
CA VAL A 535 -3.88 -7.57 -30.02
C VAL A 535 -3.90 -9.04 -29.55
N THR A 536 -4.09 -9.99 -30.48
CA THR A 536 -4.18 -11.43 -30.16
C THR A 536 -2.89 -12.22 -30.35
N ALA A 537 -1.95 -11.72 -31.14
CA ALA A 537 -0.75 -12.45 -31.57
C ALA A 537 0.54 -11.92 -30.92
N GLY A 538 0.47 -10.77 -30.24
CA GLY A 538 1.62 -9.92 -29.95
C GLY A 538 1.92 -8.98 -31.11
N GLY A 539 2.63 -7.88 -30.83
CA GLY A 539 3.02 -6.91 -31.85
C GLY A 539 3.90 -7.51 -32.94
N ALA A 540 3.77 -7.00 -34.17
CA ALA A 540 4.49 -7.54 -35.32
C ALA A 540 5.97 -7.12 -35.34
N GLU A 541 6.34 -6.05 -34.66
CA GLU A 541 7.71 -5.56 -34.59
C GLU A 541 8.59 -6.44 -33.71
N SER A 542 9.86 -6.57 -34.11
CA SER A 542 10.83 -7.42 -33.44
C SER A 542 11.25 -6.93 -32.04
N ASP A 543 10.96 -5.67 -31.73
CA ASP A 543 11.25 -5.07 -30.43
C ASP A 543 10.05 -5.09 -29.48
N CYS A 544 8.92 -5.68 -29.86
CA CYS A 544 7.81 -5.83 -28.94
C CYS A 544 8.10 -6.78 -27.77
N PRO A 545 7.58 -6.49 -26.57
CA PRO A 545 7.68 -7.38 -25.43
C PRO A 545 7.20 -8.79 -25.74
N ALA A 546 7.95 -9.79 -25.28
CA ALA A 546 7.62 -11.20 -25.50
C ALA A 546 7.20 -11.87 -24.19
N VAL A 547 6.17 -12.72 -24.24
CA VAL A 547 5.77 -13.54 -23.08
C VAL A 547 6.86 -14.56 -22.79
N VAL A 548 7.46 -14.46 -21.59
CA VAL A 548 8.43 -15.44 -21.07
C VAL A 548 7.68 -16.57 -20.39
N ASP A 549 6.75 -16.22 -19.51
CA ASP A 549 5.97 -17.20 -18.76
C ASP A 549 4.66 -16.59 -18.23
N THR A 550 3.70 -17.47 -17.94
CA THR A 550 2.47 -17.17 -17.22
C THR A 550 2.28 -18.19 -16.11
N LEU A 551 2.18 -17.72 -14.87
CA LEU A 551 1.91 -18.57 -13.71
C LEU A 551 0.43 -18.46 -13.33
N PRO A 552 -0.37 -19.53 -13.42
CA PRO A 552 -1.74 -19.52 -12.92
C PRO A 552 -1.80 -19.10 -11.46
N ALA A 553 -2.64 -18.12 -11.15
CA ALA A 553 -2.75 -17.54 -9.82
C ALA A 553 -4.22 -17.52 -9.40
N LYS A 554 -4.65 -18.58 -8.71
CA LYS A 554 -6.02 -18.69 -8.21
C LYS A 554 -6.39 -17.47 -7.35
N GLY A 555 -7.65 -17.08 -7.41
CA GLY A 555 -8.16 -15.91 -6.68
C GLY A 555 -8.08 -14.60 -7.46
N GLY A 556 -7.19 -14.50 -8.46
CA GLY A 556 -6.96 -13.23 -9.16
C GLY A 556 -5.92 -12.39 -8.44
N PRO A 557 -4.63 -12.45 -8.82
CA PRO A 557 -3.59 -11.65 -8.18
C PRO A 557 -3.84 -10.19 -8.48
N HIS A 558 -3.76 -9.37 -7.44
CA HIS A 558 -4.00 -7.94 -7.54
C HIS A 558 -2.72 -7.15 -7.30
N TRP A 559 -1.98 -7.48 -6.23
CA TRP A 559 -0.73 -6.81 -5.88
C TRP A 559 0.46 -7.77 -5.96
N GLY A 560 1.67 -7.22 -6.13
CA GLY A 560 2.92 -7.96 -6.10
C GLY A 560 4.07 -7.22 -5.41
N ALA A 561 5.11 -7.96 -5.03
CA ALA A 561 6.34 -7.41 -4.48
C ALA A 561 7.55 -8.18 -5.02
N LEU A 562 8.59 -7.46 -5.43
CA LEU A 562 9.87 -8.07 -5.80
C LEU A 562 10.72 -8.27 -4.56
N ASP A 563 11.35 -9.44 -4.45
CA ASP A 563 12.38 -9.67 -3.46
C ASP A 563 13.71 -9.07 -3.95
N ASN A 564 14.06 -7.90 -3.41
CA ASN A 564 15.29 -7.19 -3.72
C ASN A 564 16.46 -7.59 -2.81
N PHE A 565 16.38 -8.68 -2.05
CA PHE A 565 17.46 -9.15 -1.19
C PHE A 565 18.02 -10.50 -1.62
N ALA A 566 19.32 -10.67 -1.41
CA ALA A 566 20.00 -11.95 -1.57
C ALA A 566 20.96 -12.21 -0.40
N LEU A 567 20.90 -13.40 0.17
CA LEU A 567 21.86 -13.81 1.20
C LEU A 567 23.23 -14.08 0.56
N GLY A 568 24.25 -13.32 0.96
CA GLY A 568 25.62 -13.46 0.49
C GLY A 568 26.41 -14.54 1.21
N ASP A 569 27.56 -14.93 0.65
CA ASP A 569 28.49 -15.89 1.26
C ASP A 569 29.08 -15.40 2.60
N ASP A 570 29.02 -14.09 2.86
CA ASP A 570 29.40 -13.48 4.13
C ASP A 570 28.32 -13.61 5.22
N GLY A 571 27.19 -14.22 4.86
CA GLY A 571 26.06 -14.47 5.74
C GLY A 571 25.20 -13.24 6.02
N TYR A 572 25.31 -12.16 5.23
CA TYR A 572 24.43 -10.98 5.31
C TYR A 572 23.53 -10.91 4.08
N TYR A 573 22.40 -10.22 4.20
CA TYR A 573 21.60 -9.86 3.04
C TYR A 573 22.25 -8.69 2.30
N HIS A 574 22.17 -8.72 0.97
CA HIS A 574 22.62 -7.66 0.07
C HIS A 574 21.46 -7.28 -0.82
N GLU A 575 21.28 -5.99 -1.06
CA GLU A 575 20.35 -5.53 -2.08
C GLU A 575 20.85 -6.00 -3.46
N THR A 576 19.95 -6.60 -4.24
CA THR A 576 20.27 -7.18 -5.55
C THR A 576 19.32 -6.66 -6.62
N THR A 577 19.84 -6.52 -7.83
CA THR A 577 19.02 -6.27 -9.02
C THR A 577 18.55 -7.56 -9.70
N ASP A 578 19.19 -8.70 -9.37
CA ASP A 578 18.86 -10.02 -9.90
C ASP A 578 17.81 -10.69 -9.00
N VAL A 579 16.55 -10.32 -9.22
CA VAL A 579 15.40 -10.78 -8.43
C VAL A 579 15.14 -12.27 -8.69
N LYS A 580 15.15 -13.08 -7.62
CA LYS A 580 14.93 -14.53 -7.67
C LYS A 580 13.58 -14.98 -7.13
N ARG A 581 12.88 -14.12 -6.40
CA ARG A 581 11.56 -14.39 -5.85
C ARG A 581 10.66 -13.17 -5.99
N LEU A 582 9.37 -13.42 -6.03
CA LEU A 582 8.35 -12.38 -5.87
C LEU A 582 7.23 -12.92 -4.98
N ALA A 583 6.49 -12.02 -4.36
CA ALA A 583 5.25 -12.34 -3.64
C ALA A 583 4.05 -11.71 -4.35
N TYR A 584 2.86 -12.28 -4.16
CA TYR A 584 1.61 -11.66 -4.60
C TYR A 584 0.47 -11.89 -3.60
N SER A 585 -0.53 -11.01 -3.64
CA SER A 585 -1.83 -11.15 -2.95
C SER A 585 -3.00 -11.06 -3.92
N ASN A 586 -4.19 -11.40 -3.44
CA ASN A 586 -5.39 -11.55 -4.28
C ASN A 586 -6.55 -10.60 -3.96
N TYR A 587 -6.45 -9.76 -2.94
CA TYR A 587 -7.50 -8.80 -2.59
C TYR A 587 -7.33 -7.49 -3.37
N PHE A 588 -8.45 -6.84 -3.76
CA PHE A 588 -8.44 -5.50 -4.34
C PHE A 588 -9.06 -4.44 -3.41
N VAL A 589 -10.38 -4.28 -3.45
CA VAL A 589 -11.11 -3.29 -2.64
C VAL A 589 -12.52 -3.83 -2.40
N ALA A 590 -12.99 -3.77 -1.16
CA ALA A 590 -14.22 -4.41 -0.67
C ALA A 590 -15.45 -4.09 -1.54
N ARG A 591 -15.54 -2.85 -2.04
CA ARG A 591 -16.73 -2.35 -2.76
C ARG A 591 -16.71 -2.58 -4.27
N THR A 592 -15.67 -3.19 -4.80
CA THR A 592 -15.55 -3.45 -6.25
C THR A 592 -16.10 -4.82 -6.66
N GLY A 593 -16.28 -5.73 -5.71
CA GLY A 593 -16.61 -7.13 -5.98
C GLY A 593 -15.43 -8.00 -6.41
N LEU A 594 -14.23 -7.42 -6.54
CA LEU A 594 -12.98 -8.15 -6.77
C LEU A 594 -12.34 -8.47 -5.41
N ASN A 595 -12.89 -9.48 -4.74
CA ASN A 595 -12.51 -9.85 -3.37
C ASN A 595 -11.29 -10.79 -3.30
N GLY A 596 -11.07 -11.57 -4.36
CA GLY A 596 -10.09 -12.65 -4.32
C GLY A 596 -10.43 -13.80 -3.38
N ASP A 597 -9.44 -14.65 -3.11
CA ASP A 597 -9.51 -15.74 -2.13
C ASP A 597 -8.54 -15.53 -0.95
N HIS A 598 -8.16 -14.26 -0.71
CA HIS A 598 -7.39 -13.80 0.45
C HIS A 598 -6.09 -14.58 0.73
N ARG A 599 -5.31 -14.89 -0.31
CA ARG A 599 -4.02 -15.57 -0.17
C ARG A 599 -2.85 -14.62 -0.34
N VAL A 600 -1.73 -14.97 0.31
CA VAL A 600 -0.41 -14.42 0.04
C VAL A 600 0.49 -15.57 -0.43
N CYS A 601 1.03 -15.45 -1.64
CA CYS A 601 1.81 -16.50 -2.27
C CYS A 601 3.24 -16.06 -2.53
N MET A 602 4.17 -17.01 -2.48
CA MET A 602 5.57 -16.82 -2.87
C MET A 602 5.82 -17.53 -4.21
N VAL A 603 6.57 -16.87 -5.10
CA VAL A 603 6.91 -17.36 -6.43
C VAL A 603 8.43 -17.36 -6.58
N ASP A 604 8.99 -18.51 -6.90
CA ASP A 604 10.39 -18.67 -7.30
C ASP A 604 10.55 -18.37 -8.80
N ILE A 605 11.63 -17.70 -9.16
CA ILE A 605 12.05 -17.43 -10.55
C ILE A 605 13.26 -18.32 -10.86
N ALA A 606 13.08 -19.29 -11.76
CA ALA A 606 14.14 -20.19 -12.17
C ALA A 606 15.21 -19.48 -13.02
N GLY A 607 16.37 -20.13 -13.17
CA GLY A 607 17.49 -19.58 -13.96
C GLY A 607 17.19 -19.42 -15.46
N ASP A 608 16.21 -20.15 -15.99
CA ASP A 608 15.68 -19.97 -17.37
C ASP A 608 14.57 -18.92 -17.45
N GLY A 609 14.20 -18.34 -16.31
CA GLY A 609 13.20 -17.30 -16.18
C GLY A 609 11.77 -17.80 -15.91
N SER A 610 11.52 -19.11 -15.87
CA SER A 610 10.20 -19.67 -15.55
C SER A 610 9.76 -19.37 -14.12
N LEU A 611 8.46 -19.23 -13.91
CA LEU A 611 7.82 -18.91 -12.64
C LEU A 611 7.21 -20.18 -12.02
N ALA A 612 7.40 -20.37 -10.73
CA ALA A 612 6.76 -21.45 -9.98
C ALA A 612 6.35 -20.99 -8.59
N LEU A 613 5.16 -21.39 -8.14
CA LEU A 613 4.79 -21.24 -6.72
C LEU A 613 5.78 -21.99 -5.85
N ASP A 614 6.31 -21.33 -4.80
CA ASP A 614 7.19 -21.97 -3.83
C ASP A 614 6.36 -23.00 -3.03
N PRO A 615 6.62 -24.31 -3.18
CA PRO A 615 5.87 -25.34 -2.50
C PRO A 615 6.24 -25.46 -1.02
N GLN A 616 7.26 -24.74 -0.53
CA GLN A 616 7.66 -24.74 0.88
C GLN A 616 7.05 -23.57 1.66
N PHE A 617 6.62 -22.52 0.97
CA PHE A 617 5.86 -21.41 1.55
C PHE A 617 4.40 -21.84 1.76
N ARG A 618 4.11 -22.36 2.95
CA ARG A 618 2.84 -23.04 3.26
C ARG A 618 2.14 -22.43 4.46
N ASP A 619 0.83 -22.31 4.35
CA ASP A 619 -0.04 -21.96 5.47
C ASP A 619 0.11 -22.98 6.62
N GLU A 620 0.34 -22.48 7.84
CA GLU A 620 0.62 -23.32 9.01
C GLU A 620 -0.57 -24.20 9.44
N ARG A 621 -1.79 -23.85 9.04
CA ARG A 621 -3.03 -24.53 9.45
C ARG A 621 -3.46 -25.59 8.45
N THR A 622 -3.40 -25.26 7.17
CA THR A 622 -3.89 -26.12 6.08
C THR A 622 -2.77 -26.96 5.47
N GLY A 623 -1.52 -26.50 5.56
CA GLY A 623 -0.37 -27.09 4.87
C GLY A 623 -0.42 -26.91 3.34
N GLU A 624 -1.38 -26.14 2.81
CA GLU A 624 -1.42 -25.77 1.39
C GLU A 624 -0.34 -24.74 1.06
N SER A 625 0.05 -24.65 -0.21
CA SER A 625 0.91 -23.56 -0.69
C SER A 625 0.17 -22.22 -0.57
N CYS A 626 0.94 -21.16 -0.33
CA CYS A 626 0.45 -19.83 0.05
C CYS A 626 -0.08 -19.78 1.49
N ILE A 627 -0.14 -18.58 2.04
CA ILE A 627 -0.71 -18.30 3.36
C ILE A 627 -2.17 -17.89 3.17
N ASP A 628 -3.07 -18.56 3.88
CA ASP A 628 -4.51 -18.31 3.83
C ASP A 628 -4.90 -17.28 4.89
N PHE A 629 -5.46 -16.14 4.48
CA PHE A 629 -5.96 -15.11 5.41
C PHE A 629 -7.44 -15.32 5.77
N ASP A 630 -8.13 -16.33 5.23
CA ASP A 630 -9.48 -16.73 5.68
C ASP A 630 -9.43 -17.55 6.99
N ARG A 631 -8.89 -16.92 8.04
CA ARG A 631 -8.69 -17.53 9.37
C ARG A 631 -9.84 -17.19 10.30
N ALA A 632 -10.08 -18.04 11.30
CA ALA A 632 -11.00 -17.71 12.39
C ALA A 632 -10.31 -16.96 13.53
N THR A 633 -9.01 -17.20 13.69
CA THR A 633 -8.19 -16.75 14.82
C THR A 633 -6.85 -16.27 14.30
N TRP A 634 -6.40 -15.15 14.86
CA TRP A 634 -5.09 -14.54 14.66
C TRP A 634 -4.37 -14.39 16.01
N PRO A 635 -3.05 -14.12 16.01
CA PRO A 635 -2.32 -13.78 17.25
C PRO A 635 -2.97 -12.63 18.04
N HIS A 636 -3.66 -11.70 17.37
CA HIS A 636 -4.39 -10.58 17.99
C HIS A 636 -5.87 -10.89 18.34
N GLY A 637 -6.34 -12.12 18.12
CA GLY A 637 -7.66 -12.59 18.57
C GLY A 637 -8.54 -13.25 17.50
N ASP A 638 -9.74 -13.64 17.92
CA ASP A 638 -10.76 -14.32 17.09
C ASP A 638 -11.59 -13.31 16.26
N TRP A 639 -10.93 -12.59 15.35
CA TRP A 639 -11.59 -11.56 14.53
C TRP A 639 -12.19 -12.07 13.23
N GLY A 640 -11.70 -13.18 12.70
CA GLY A 640 -12.20 -13.79 11.47
C GLY A 640 -11.29 -13.52 10.26
N PRO A 641 -11.83 -13.67 9.03
CA PRO A 641 -11.04 -13.58 7.81
C PRO A 641 -10.48 -12.16 7.64
N ALA A 642 -9.27 -12.09 7.09
CA ALA A 642 -8.60 -10.83 6.76
C ALA A 642 -8.32 -10.76 5.26
N LYS A 643 -8.09 -9.54 4.77
CA LYS A 643 -7.93 -9.18 3.35
C LYS A 643 -6.52 -8.63 3.12
N PRO A 644 -5.55 -9.45 2.70
CA PRO A 644 -4.19 -9.01 2.46
C PRO A 644 -4.07 -8.24 1.15
N HIS A 645 -3.57 -7.00 1.21
CA HIS A 645 -3.37 -6.17 0.02
C HIS A 645 -1.89 -6.02 -0.32
N SER A 646 -1.24 -4.93 0.09
CA SER A 646 0.18 -4.70 -0.22
C SER A 646 1.11 -5.52 0.66
N MET A 647 2.29 -5.85 0.14
CA MET A 647 3.37 -6.45 0.92
C MET A 647 4.77 -5.95 0.53
N LEU A 648 5.71 -6.10 1.45
CA LEU A 648 7.11 -5.72 1.28
C LEU A 648 8.04 -6.77 1.87
N PHE A 649 9.12 -7.11 1.16
CA PHE A 649 10.26 -7.83 1.73
C PHE A 649 11.06 -6.86 2.58
N VAL A 650 11.30 -7.21 3.84
CA VAL A 650 11.96 -6.36 4.82
C VAL A 650 12.94 -7.19 5.62
N THR A 651 14.15 -6.69 5.77
CA THR A 651 15.21 -7.28 6.58
C THR A 651 15.64 -6.26 7.62
N ALA A 652 16.14 -6.69 8.78
CA ALA A 652 16.65 -5.73 9.74
C ALA A 652 17.89 -5.00 9.21
N ASP A 653 18.03 -3.72 9.55
CA ASP A 653 19.10 -2.89 9.01
C ASP A 653 20.51 -3.47 9.25
N ASP A 654 20.73 -4.05 10.43
CA ASP A 654 22.01 -4.66 10.83
C ASP A 654 22.30 -5.99 10.10
N ASP A 655 21.28 -6.60 9.47
CA ASP A 655 21.38 -7.81 8.67
C ASP A 655 21.68 -7.52 7.19
N VAL A 656 21.65 -6.25 6.76
CA VAL A 656 21.92 -5.81 5.38
C VAL A 656 23.28 -5.11 5.26
N LYS A 657 24.08 -5.42 4.24
CA LYS A 657 25.40 -4.81 3.99
C LYS A 657 25.56 -4.06 2.69
#